data_AF-A0A0Q8WYU4-F1
#
_entry.id   AF-A0A0Q8WYU4-F1
#
_cell.length_a   1.000
_cell.length_b   1.000
_cell.length_c   1.000
_cell.angle_alpha   90.00
_cell.angle_beta   90.00
_cell.angle_gamma   90.00
#
_symmetry.space_group_name_H-M   'P 1'
#
loop_
_entity.id
_entity.type
_entity.pdbx_description
1 polymer ?
#
loop_
_entity_poly.entity_id
_entity_poly.type
_entity_poly.pdbx_seq_one_letter_code
_entity_poly.pdbx_strand_id
1 'polypeptide(L)'
;MAEGHRTEPPTTRVARRAFVVGIVGLPLWWLVGVASLVPLLVVVPMAWDLWARRRMLVPPHFAWWLLFLLWVLLGLGTLWSTAPGAVDADGGTRILVFGFRLSWYVGCSILLLWIGNTPASLLPDRLVHRVFASVFVVAVIGGVVGVSSPELTVTTLAERVLPHQLTANEFVHTLVSAEVADVQEVLGDPEPRPKAPFPYTNTWGSVLALSLVFFVAAMASAPRKWRWCAAPVVAAAAIPVVMSLNRGLWIALGAAAVGLLVLAALRRNPVALTGLVATVIFAGVALTSTPLGDTVQSRIDHPHSNDRRSQLLVATVSSMTEGSPAVGFGSTRDTAGTFESIAGGSTPDCAACGVPPLGTQGQLWLLLFSQGWVGAVLFLGFFVLVLARVVRCRDVSTTVATFVVGIFLLQMTVYDTLGLPMLLVMAAVGLAWRQEGRSHRLPRVDRTAVLVVAGVASTGALLGVLASATSDAHLASTVAVGLTPTPTYLDVGEEAAALEKDSSAAVPTTSSVDTEASLLLSERALSRAGARSGVRTSDLRDDVEVTAPPLSAVVEMTVTTPTPQDPSPAARAVAEEYLHERQEFLDGRRADLVARLRTSLAATDPLDPAWTTSRQYLRSAIDHLTTHRPEAGRVLRVGEVHRLAPDRSVPVTSGLALGVLVGLAGVRLARAGRRSSAWTA
;
A
#
# COMPACT_ATOMS: atom_id res chain seq x y z
N MET A 1 -57.27 11.15 12.02
CA MET A 1 -57.67 10.38 10.83
C MET A 1 -57.11 11.06 9.60
N ALA A 2 -56.66 10.27 8.62
CA ALA A 2 -55.85 10.60 7.43
C ALA A 2 -54.31 10.54 7.61
N GLU A 3 -53.79 9.44 8.15
CA GLU A 3 -52.45 8.95 7.79
C GLU A 3 -52.47 8.54 6.32
N GLY A 4 -52.26 9.50 5.43
CA GLY A 4 -52.00 9.21 4.02
C GLY A 4 -50.80 8.27 3.94
N HIS A 5 -51.03 7.05 3.47
CA HIS A 5 -49.97 6.14 3.03
C HIS A 5 -49.06 6.91 2.06
N ARG A 6 -47.93 7.43 2.56
CA ARG A 6 -46.89 7.97 1.70
C ARG A 6 -46.36 6.80 0.90
N THR A 7 -46.85 6.67 -0.32
CA THR A 7 -46.39 5.67 -1.28
C THR A 7 -44.88 5.81 -1.42
N GLU A 8 -44.17 4.70 -1.21
CA GLU A 8 -42.73 4.65 -1.36
C GLU A 8 -42.35 5.14 -2.77
N PRO A 9 -41.48 6.16 -2.92
CA PRO A 9 -41.07 6.62 -4.23
C PRO A 9 -40.44 5.47 -5.03
N PRO A 10 -40.75 5.33 -6.33
CA PRO A 10 -40.25 4.22 -7.14
C PRO A 10 -38.71 4.19 -7.17
N THR A 11 -38.05 5.36 -7.20
CA THR A 11 -36.59 5.48 -7.14
C THR A 11 -36.01 4.91 -5.84
N THR A 12 -36.69 5.13 -4.70
CA THR A 12 -36.24 4.63 -3.40
C THR A 12 -36.36 3.13 -3.31
N ARG A 13 -37.45 2.57 -3.87
CA ARG A 13 -37.66 1.13 -3.93
C ARG A 13 -36.56 0.45 -4.74
N VAL A 14 -36.19 1.02 -5.89
CA VAL A 14 -35.11 0.52 -6.75
C VAL A 14 -33.77 0.60 -6.03
N ALA A 15 -33.42 1.75 -5.45
CA ALA A 15 -32.17 1.93 -4.71
C ALA A 15 -32.06 0.95 -3.51
N ARG A 16 -33.14 0.78 -2.74
CA ARG A 16 -33.17 -0.19 -1.62
C ARG A 16 -32.99 -1.63 -2.10
N ARG A 17 -33.63 -2.03 -3.20
CA ARG A 17 -33.48 -3.38 -3.76
C ARG A 17 -32.06 -3.60 -4.27
N ALA A 18 -31.51 -2.63 -5.00
CA ALA A 18 -30.13 -2.67 -5.47
C ALA A 18 -29.13 -2.80 -4.32
N PHE A 19 -29.32 -2.04 -3.23
CA PHE A 19 -28.53 -2.15 -2.01
C PHE A 19 -28.54 -3.58 -1.43
N VAL A 20 -29.73 -4.15 -1.22
CA VAL A 20 -29.87 -5.49 -0.64
C VAL A 20 -29.25 -6.55 -1.56
N VAL A 21 -29.59 -6.52 -2.85
CA VAL A 21 -29.10 -7.51 -3.84
C VAL A 21 -27.59 -7.42 -4.04
N GLY A 22 -27.04 -6.20 -4.09
CA GLY A 22 -25.61 -5.98 -4.24
C GLY A 22 -24.79 -6.55 -3.10
N ILE A 23 -25.22 -6.31 -1.86
CA ILE A 23 -24.44 -6.71 -0.68
C ILE A 23 -24.73 -8.15 -0.26
N VAL A 24 -26.00 -8.58 -0.24
CA VAL A 24 -26.36 -9.96 0.13
C VAL A 24 -25.95 -10.95 -0.97
N GLY A 25 -25.97 -10.53 -2.23
CA GLY A 25 -25.53 -11.32 -3.38
C GLY A 25 -24.01 -11.46 -3.52
N LEU A 26 -23.21 -10.95 -2.57
CA LEU A 26 -21.74 -10.98 -2.61
C LEU A 26 -21.15 -12.36 -3.01
N PRO A 27 -21.62 -13.51 -2.49
CA PRO A 27 -21.10 -14.82 -2.92
C PRO A 27 -21.28 -15.08 -4.42
N LEU A 28 -22.43 -14.70 -4.99
CA LEU A 28 -22.71 -14.87 -6.42
C LEU A 28 -21.83 -13.93 -7.25
N TRP A 29 -21.70 -12.67 -6.84
CA TRP A 29 -20.86 -11.68 -7.53
C TRP A 29 -19.38 -12.07 -7.51
N TRP A 30 -18.94 -12.74 -6.46
CA TRP A 30 -17.60 -13.29 -6.34
C TRP A 30 -17.37 -14.45 -7.32
N LEU A 31 -18.28 -15.42 -7.39
CA LEU A 31 -18.21 -16.51 -8.37
C LEU A 31 -18.24 -16.02 -9.83
N VAL A 32 -18.92 -14.89 -10.08
CA VAL A 32 -18.94 -14.24 -11.40
C VAL A 32 -17.66 -13.44 -11.69
N GLY A 33 -16.87 -13.08 -10.67
CA GLY A 33 -15.63 -12.28 -10.81
C GLY A 33 -15.87 -10.76 -10.87
N VAL A 34 -16.97 -10.29 -10.26
CA VAL A 34 -17.36 -8.85 -10.26
C VAL A 34 -17.65 -8.32 -8.86
N ALA A 35 -17.29 -9.05 -7.80
CA ALA A 35 -17.56 -8.68 -6.41
C ALA A 35 -17.02 -7.29 -6.02
N SER A 36 -15.87 -6.90 -6.56
CA SER A 36 -15.26 -5.59 -6.32
C SER A 36 -15.95 -4.45 -7.11
N LEU A 37 -16.71 -4.76 -8.16
CA LEU A 37 -17.38 -3.77 -9.00
C LEU A 37 -18.85 -3.57 -8.64
N VAL A 38 -19.54 -4.62 -8.20
CA VAL A 38 -20.98 -4.56 -7.89
C VAL A 38 -21.33 -3.48 -6.84
N PRO A 39 -20.58 -3.31 -5.73
CA PRO A 39 -20.83 -2.20 -4.81
C PRO A 39 -20.76 -0.82 -5.47
N LEU A 40 -19.87 -0.62 -6.46
CA LEU A 40 -19.78 0.62 -7.23
C LEU A 40 -20.95 0.79 -8.21
N LEU A 41 -21.47 -0.30 -8.78
CA LEU A 41 -22.66 -0.23 -9.63
C LEU A 41 -23.92 0.08 -8.83
N VAL A 42 -24.01 -0.43 -7.61
CA VAL A 42 -25.18 -0.28 -6.73
C VAL A 42 -25.32 1.14 -6.17
N VAL A 43 -24.25 1.95 -6.16
CA VAL A 43 -24.37 3.36 -5.78
C VAL A 43 -25.04 4.22 -6.86
N VAL A 44 -25.11 3.77 -8.12
CA VAL A 44 -25.77 4.51 -9.21
C VAL A 44 -27.27 4.76 -8.94
N PRO A 45 -28.10 3.74 -8.64
CA PRO A 45 -29.51 3.96 -8.29
C PRO A 45 -29.67 4.76 -6.98
N MET A 46 -28.72 4.67 -6.05
CA MET A 46 -28.72 5.49 -4.82
C MET A 46 -28.49 6.96 -5.14
N ALA A 47 -27.52 7.27 -6.02
CA ALA A 47 -27.25 8.63 -6.49
C ALA A 47 -28.46 9.20 -7.23
N TRP A 48 -29.11 8.40 -8.07
CA TRP A 48 -30.35 8.78 -8.75
C TRP A 48 -31.47 9.10 -7.76
N ASP A 49 -31.69 8.25 -6.75
CA ASP A 49 -32.69 8.49 -5.70
C ASP A 49 -32.38 9.75 -4.89
N LEU A 50 -31.11 10.00 -4.56
CA LEU A 50 -30.66 11.24 -3.91
C LEU A 50 -30.95 12.48 -4.76
N TRP A 51 -30.63 12.41 -6.05
CA TRP A 51 -30.86 13.50 -7.01
C TRP A 51 -32.36 13.82 -7.16
N ALA A 52 -33.21 12.78 -7.27
CA ALA A 52 -34.65 12.91 -7.39
C ALA A 52 -35.31 13.60 -6.18
N ARG A 53 -34.73 13.47 -4.97
CA ARG A 53 -35.27 14.06 -3.73
C ARG A 53 -35.10 15.59 -3.64
N ARG A 54 -34.26 16.22 -4.48
CA ARG A 54 -33.98 17.68 -4.57
C ARG A 54 -33.51 18.40 -3.29
N ARG A 55 -33.60 17.78 -2.10
CA ARG A 55 -33.15 18.31 -0.81
C ARG A 55 -32.14 17.35 -0.20
N MET A 56 -30.86 17.64 -0.42
CA MET A 56 -29.74 16.88 0.14
C MET A 56 -29.24 17.57 1.41
N LEU A 57 -29.32 16.83 2.51
CA LEU A 57 -28.66 17.16 3.76
C LEU A 57 -27.29 16.47 3.78
N VAL A 58 -26.37 17.01 4.58
CA VAL A 58 -25.04 16.44 4.79
C VAL A 58 -24.73 16.31 6.28
N PRO A 59 -23.89 15.31 6.66
CA PRO A 59 -23.52 15.13 8.04
C PRO A 59 -22.70 16.31 8.56
N PRO A 60 -22.67 16.53 9.89
CA PRO A 60 -21.69 17.40 10.52
C PRO A 60 -20.26 17.01 10.08
N HIS A 61 -19.39 18.01 9.93
CA HIS A 61 -18.00 17.84 9.52
C HIS A 61 -17.77 17.29 8.10
N PHE A 62 -18.82 17.08 7.30
CA PHE A 62 -18.69 16.60 5.92
C PHE A 62 -17.83 17.50 5.02
N ALA A 63 -17.63 18.77 5.40
CA ALA A 63 -16.69 19.67 4.72
C ALA A 63 -15.25 19.13 4.72
N TRP A 64 -14.80 18.46 5.79
CA TRP A 64 -13.47 17.83 5.85
C TRP A 64 -13.34 16.73 4.80
N TRP A 65 -14.38 15.90 4.67
CA TRP A 65 -14.45 14.87 3.64
C TRP A 65 -14.49 15.44 2.23
N LEU A 66 -15.29 16.50 1.99
CA LEU A 66 -15.33 17.16 0.67
C LEU A 66 -14.00 17.81 0.29
N LEU A 67 -13.29 18.41 1.26
CA LEU A 67 -11.94 18.93 1.04
C LEU A 67 -10.95 17.80 0.74
N PHE A 68 -11.06 16.67 1.43
CA PHE A 68 -10.28 15.47 1.11
C PHE A 68 -10.56 14.97 -0.31
N LEU A 69 -11.82 14.87 -0.74
CA LEU A 69 -12.17 14.47 -2.11
C LEU A 69 -11.60 15.44 -3.15
N LEU A 70 -11.63 16.74 -2.87
CA LEU A 70 -10.98 17.73 -3.71
C LEU A 70 -9.47 17.46 -3.79
N TRP A 71 -8.83 17.15 -2.65
CA TRP A 71 -7.40 16.81 -2.60
C TRP A 71 -7.07 15.56 -3.42
N VAL A 72 -7.93 14.52 -3.37
CA VAL A 72 -7.79 13.35 -4.24
C VAL A 72 -7.83 13.75 -5.71
N LEU A 73 -8.76 14.63 -6.12
CA LEU A 73 -8.82 15.13 -7.50
C LEU A 73 -7.59 15.95 -7.89
N LEU A 74 -7.04 16.75 -6.97
CA LEU A 74 -5.80 17.49 -7.20
C LEU A 74 -4.61 16.56 -7.42
N GLY A 75 -4.61 15.35 -6.82
CA GLY A 75 -3.60 14.32 -7.08
C GLY A 75 -3.48 13.89 -8.55
N LEU A 76 -4.48 14.18 -9.40
CA LEU A 76 -4.36 14.01 -10.86
C LEU A 76 -3.24 14.89 -11.44
N GLY A 77 -3.03 16.08 -10.87
CA GLY A 77 -1.99 17.02 -11.27
C GLY A 77 -0.58 16.51 -11.02
N THR A 78 -0.38 15.56 -10.10
CA THR A 78 0.92 14.97 -9.75
C THR A 78 1.05 13.51 -10.20
N LEU A 79 0.11 12.99 -10.99
CA LEU A 79 0.09 11.56 -11.30
C LEU A 79 1.27 11.11 -12.18
N TRP A 80 1.84 12.03 -12.96
CA TRP A 80 3.01 11.81 -13.82
C TRP A 80 4.33 12.22 -13.18
N SER A 81 4.30 12.78 -11.97
CA SER A 81 5.55 13.12 -11.29
C SER A 81 6.30 11.85 -10.91
N THR A 82 7.62 11.95 -11.00
CA THR A 82 8.55 10.96 -10.47
C THR A 82 8.61 11.14 -8.95
N ALA A 83 8.64 10.04 -8.21
CA ALA A 83 8.76 10.09 -6.75
C ALA A 83 10.19 9.67 -6.37
N PRO A 84 10.85 10.34 -5.40
CA PRO A 84 12.17 9.91 -4.94
C PRO A 84 12.16 8.43 -4.52
N GLY A 85 13.15 7.65 -4.95
CA GLY A 85 13.25 6.22 -4.64
C GLY A 85 12.24 5.31 -5.36
N ALA A 86 11.53 5.82 -6.37
CA ALA A 86 10.62 5.04 -7.19
C ALA A 86 11.12 4.81 -8.62
N VAL A 87 10.64 3.75 -9.25
CA VAL A 87 10.86 3.48 -10.68
C VAL A 87 9.80 4.18 -11.52
N ASP A 88 10.22 4.71 -12.67
CA ASP A 88 9.31 5.28 -13.66
C ASP A 88 8.51 4.20 -14.40
N ALA A 89 7.40 3.79 -13.78
CA ALA A 89 6.41 2.92 -14.42
C ALA A 89 5.54 3.69 -15.43
N ASP A 90 5.06 2.98 -16.46
CA ASP A 90 4.15 3.50 -17.49
C ASP A 90 2.91 4.19 -16.88
N GLY A 91 2.61 5.40 -17.37
CA GLY A 91 1.58 6.28 -16.81
C GLY A 91 0.15 5.73 -16.95
N GLY A 92 -0.10 4.82 -17.90
CA GLY A 92 -1.42 4.25 -18.15
C GLY A 92 -2.00 3.49 -16.94
N THR A 93 -1.19 2.66 -16.29
CA THR A 93 -1.58 1.88 -15.10
C THR A 93 -1.93 2.79 -13.92
N ARG A 94 -1.23 3.93 -13.79
CA ARG A 94 -1.46 4.89 -12.71
C ARG A 94 -2.86 5.51 -12.77
N ILE A 95 -3.36 5.83 -13.97
CA ILE A 95 -4.71 6.40 -14.18
C ILE A 95 -5.79 5.38 -13.81
N LEU A 96 -5.61 4.12 -14.20
CA LEU A 96 -6.57 3.05 -13.89
C LEU A 96 -6.73 2.90 -12.37
N VAL A 97 -5.62 2.76 -11.65
CA VAL A 97 -5.62 2.64 -10.18
C VAL A 97 -6.20 3.89 -9.53
N PHE A 98 -5.83 5.09 -10.00
CA PHE A 98 -6.39 6.35 -9.52
C PHE A 98 -7.92 6.41 -9.70
N GLY A 99 -8.40 6.11 -10.90
CA GLY A 99 -9.83 6.14 -11.24
C GLY A 99 -10.64 5.12 -10.44
N PHE A 100 -10.08 3.92 -10.21
CA PHE A 100 -10.68 2.91 -9.34
C PHE A 100 -10.81 3.40 -7.90
N ARG A 101 -9.73 3.95 -7.32
CA ARG A 101 -9.73 4.50 -5.95
C ARG A 101 -10.70 5.67 -5.81
N LEU A 102 -10.70 6.60 -6.77
CA LEU A 102 -11.63 7.74 -6.80
C LEU A 102 -13.08 7.25 -6.85
N SER A 103 -13.39 6.25 -7.67
CA SER A 103 -14.73 5.66 -7.77
C SER A 103 -15.20 5.10 -6.43
N TRP A 104 -14.31 4.46 -5.66
CA TRP A 104 -14.61 4.00 -4.31
C TRP A 104 -14.87 5.13 -3.32
N TYR A 105 -14.05 6.19 -3.32
CA TYR A 105 -14.30 7.35 -2.46
C TYR A 105 -15.65 8.00 -2.78
N VAL A 106 -15.98 8.17 -4.07
CA VAL A 106 -17.28 8.70 -4.51
C VAL A 106 -18.42 7.76 -4.12
N GLY A 107 -18.29 6.45 -4.36
CA GLY A 107 -19.31 5.46 -4.01
C GLY A 107 -19.59 5.41 -2.50
N CYS A 108 -18.55 5.42 -1.67
CA CYS A 108 -18.67 5.49 -0.22
C CYS A 108 -19.37 6.78 0.23
N SER A 109 -19.10 7.91 -0.43
CA SER A 109 -19.77 9.19 -0.19
C SER A 109 -21.26 9.13 -0.53
N ILE A 110 -21.61 8.55 -1.67
CA ILE A 110 -23.00 8.39 -2.11
C ILE A 110 -23.76 7.52 -1.12
N LEU A 111 -23.20 6.40 -0.68
CA LEU A 111 -23.83 5.52 0.30
C LEU A 111 -24.07 6.25 1.63
N LEU A 112 -23.05 6.94 2.16
CA LEU A 112 -23.16 7.74 3.39
C LEU A 112 -24.35 8.70 3.31
N LEU A 113 -24.41 9.48 2.22
CA LEU A 113 -25.46 10.46 1.99
C LEU A 113 -26.82 9.80 1.78
N TRP A 114 -26.87 8.69 1.05
CA TRP A 114 -28.12 7.97 0.76
C TRP A 114 -28.73 7.38 2.04
N ILE A 115 -27.93 6.70 2.87
CA ILE A 115 -28.40 6.16 4.16
C ILE A 115 -28.85 7.29 5.08
N GLY A 116 -28.05 8.35 5.21
CA GLY A 116 -28.35 9.47 6.09
C GLY A 116 -29.57 10.29 5.69
N ASN A 117 -29.83 10.44 4.39
CA ASN A 117 -31.00 11.16 3.87
C ASN A 117 -32.26 10.28 3.71
N THR A 118 -32.13 8.96 3.69
CA THR A 118 -33.28 8.06 3.54
C THR A 118 -33.97 7.85 4.91
N PRO A 119 -35.27 8.15 5.06
CA PRO A 119 -35.98 7.96 6.32
C PRO A 119 -36.02 6.50 6.76
N ALA A 120 -36.01 6.26 8.08
CA ALA A 120 -36.09 4.91 8.66
C ALA A 120 -37.39 4.16 8.28
N SER A 121 -38.45 4.86 7.90
CA SER A 121 -39.69 4.25 7.38
C SER A 121 -39.52 3.60 6.01
N LEU A 122 -38.57 4.08 5.19
CA LEU A 122 -38.28 3.52 3.85
C LEU A 122 -37.08 2.58 3.88
N LEU A 123 -36.07 2.90 4.69
CA LEU A 123 -34.87 2.10 4.92
C LEU A 123 -34.64 1.86 6.42
N PRO A 124 -35.28 0.84 7.01
CA PRO A 124 -35.15 0.55 8.43
C PRO A 124 -33.70 0.27 8.84
N ASP A 125 -33.24 0.82 9.97
CA ASP A 125 -31.87 0.59 10.50
C ASP A 125 -31.57 -0.91 10.66
N ARG A 126 -32.57 -1.67 11.12
CA ARG A 126 -32.47 -3.13 11.26
C ARG A 126 -32.21 -3.84 9.93
N LEU A 127 -32.72 -3.31 8.81
CA LEU A 127 -32.45 -3.87 7.49
C LEU A 127 -30.97 -3.65 7.14
N VAL A 128 -30.44 -2.44 7.34
CA VAL A 128 -29.03 -2.12 7.08
C VAL A 128 -28.11 -2.98 7.94
N HIS A 129 -28.41 -3.14 9.24
CA HIS A 129 -27.66 -4.04 10.13
C HIS A 129 -27.68 -5.48 9.62
N ARG A 130 -28.83 -6.00 9.18
CA ARG A 130 -28.94 -7.38 8.67
C ARG A 130 -28.19 -7.58 7.36
N VAL A 131 -28.22 -6.60 6.46
CA VAL A 131 -27.51 -6.66 5.17
C VAL A 131 -25.99 -6.68 5.40
N PHE A 132 -25.46 -5.88 6.31
CA PHE A 132 -24.02 -5.96 6.63
C PHE A 132 -23.66 -7.12 7.56
N ALA A 133 -24.59 -7.58 8.40
CA ALA A 133 -24.42 -8.83 9.16
C ALA A 133 -24.32 -10.06 8.24
N SER A 134 -24.97 -10.07 7.07
CA SER A 134 -24.78 -11.18 6.11
C SER A 134 -23.38 -11.18 5.52
N VAL A 135 -22.73 -10.03 5.37
CA VAL A 135 -21.32 -9.96 4.94
C VAL A 135 -20.42 -10.68 5.95
N PHE A 136 -20.67 -10.52 7.26
CA PHE A 136 -19.95 -11.26 8.30
C PHE A 136 -20.12 -12.78 8.12
N VAL A 137 -21.36 -13.24 7.96
CA VAL A 137 -21.64 -14.68 7.76
C VAL A 137 -20.95 -15.21 6.49
N VAL A 138 -20.98 -14.45 5.40
CA VAL A 138 -20.30 -14.81 4.15
C VAL A 138 -18.78 -14.87 4.33
N ALA A 139 -18.18 -13.91 5.04
CA ALA A 139 -16.76 -13.91 5.34
C ALA A 139 -16.36 -15.10 6.22
N VAL A 140 -17.20 -15.50 7.18
CA VAL A 140 -16.98 -16.70 8.01
C VAL A 140 -17.05 -17.96 7.17
N ILE A 141 -18.06 -18.11 6.31
CA ILE A 141 -18.18 -19.27 5.40
C ILE A 141 -16.97 -19.34 4.47
N GLY A 142 -16.62 -18.23 3.81
CA GLY A 142 -15.46 -18.15 2.94
C GLY A 142 -14.15 -18.43 3.67
N GLY A 143 -14.04 -17.98 4.93
CA GLY A 143 -12.88 -18.26 5.77
C GLY A 143 -12.75 -19.73 6.15
N VAL A 144 -13.86 -20.37 6.54
CA VAL A 144 -13.88 -21.82 6.84
C VAL A 144 -13.51 -22.63 5.59
N VAL A 145 -14.09 -22.28 4.43
CA VAL A 145 -13.74 -22.92 3.14
C VAL A 145 -12.27 -22.71 2.78
N GLY A 146 -11.75 -21.50 2.98
CA GLY A 146 -10.34 -21.18 2.71
C GLY A 146 -9.36 -21.94 3.60
N VAL A 147 -9.73 -22.23 4.84
CA VAL A 147 -8.93 -23.09 5.74
C VAL A 147 -9.06 -24.57 5.38
N SER A 148 -10.27 -25.04 5.03
CA SER A 148 -10.49 -26.46 4.74
C SER A 148 -10.06 -26.90 3.34
N SER A 149 -10.00 -25.97 2.40
CA SER A 149 -9.75 -26.25 0.97
C SER A 149 -8.96 -25.10 0.34
N PRO A 150 -7.71 -24.88 0.76
CA PRO A 150 -6.94 -23.68 0.41
C PRO A 150 -6.61 -23.54 -1.07
N GLU A 151 -6.47 -24.65 -1.79
CA GLU A 151 -6.18 -24.69 -3.23
C GLU A 151 -7.42 -24.45 -4.12
N LEU A 152 -8.60 -24.26 -3.51
CA LEU A 152 -9.83 -24.08 -4.29
C LEU A 152 -9.80 -22.75 -5.05
N THR A 153 -9.67 -22.87 -6.37
CA THR A 153 -9.74 -21.75 -7.31
C THR A 153 -10.91 -21.97 -8.28
N VAL A 154 -11.65 -20.90 -8.56
CA VAL A 154 -12.77 -20.93 -9.49
C VAL A 154 -12.50 -19.92 -10.60
N THR A 155 -12.31 -20.41 -11.83
CA THR A 155 -12.22 -19.54 -13.01
C THR A 155 -13.56 -18.83 -13.21
N THR A 156 -13.57 -17.52 -13.09
CA THR A 156 -14.81 -16.73 -13.08
C THR A 156 -15.31 -16.43 -14.50
N LEU A 157 -16.56 -15.99 -14.61
CA LEU A 157 -17.08 -15.52 -15.89
C LEU A 157 -16.33 -14.28 -16.38
N ALA A 158 -15.98 -13.36 -15.48
CA ALA A 158 -15.22 -12.16 -15.82
C ALA A 158 -13.84 -12.49 -16.38
N GLU A 159 -13.14 -13.45 -15.79
CA GLU A 159 -11.83 -13.93 -16.25
C GLU A 159 -11.89 -14.52 -17.66
N ARG A 160 -12.96 -15.24 -18.01
CA ARG A 160 -13.16 -15.81 -19.36
C ARG A 160 -13.52 -14.77 -20.43
N VAL A 161 -14.17 -13.67 -20.04
CA VAL A 161 -14.69 -12.67 -20.97
C VAL A 161 -13.69 -11.54 -21.22
N LEU A 162 -12.86 -11.21 -20.22
CA LEU A 162 -11.91 -10.10 -20.34
C LEU A 162 -10.77 -10.42 -21.33
N PRO A 163 -10.31 -9.42 -22.11
CA PRO A 163 -9.14 -9.56 -22.97
C PRO A 163 -7.88 -9.91 -22.18
N HIS A 164 -7.02 -10.76 -22.75
CA HIS A 164 -5.76 -11.16 -22.11
C HIS A 164 -4.85 -9.97 -21.76
N GLN A 165 -4.89 -8.86 -22.49
CA GLN A 165 -4.08 -7.69 -22.15
C GLN A 165 -4.50 -7.06 -20.80
N LEU A 166 -5.77 -7.17 -20.40
CA LEU A 166 -6.25 -6.67 -19.12
C LEU A 166 -5.99 -7.68 -18.00
N THR A 167 -6.19 -8.98 -18.24
CA THR A 167 -5.95 -10.01 -17.21
C THR A 167 -4.46 -10.28 -16.97
N ALA A 168 -3.56 -9.89 -17.88
CA ALA A 168 -2.13 -9.90 -17.65
C ALA A 168 -1.68 -8.89 -16.57
N ASN A 169 -2.51 -7.89 -16.27
CA ASN A 169 -2.25 -6.97 -15.18
C ASN A 169 -2.66 -7.65 -13.85
N GLU A 170 -1.69 -7.86 -12.95
CA GLU A 170 -1.89 -8.55 -11.68
C GLU A 170 -3.02 -7.92 -10.84
N PHE A 171 -3.09 -6.59 -10.78
CA PHE A 171 -4.16 -5.88 -10.06
C PHE A 171 -5.54 -6.21 -10.63
N VAL A 172 -5.69 -6.30 -11.95
CA VAL A 172 -6.97 -6.68 -12.58
C VAL A 172 -7.28 -8.15 -12.32
N HIS A 173 -6.28 -9.04 -12.45
CA HIS A 173 -6.42 -10.46 -12.19
C HIS A 173 -6.97 -10.72 -10.77
N THR A 174 -6.37 -10.10 -9.74
CA THR A 174 -6.83 -10.25 -8.35
C THR A 174 -8.26 -9.76 -8.11
N LEU A 175 -8.79 -8.84 -8.93
CA LEU A 175 -10.16 -8.35 -8.79
C LEU A 175 -11.20 -9.27 -9.42
N VAL A 176 -10.79 -10.11 -10.37
CA VAL A 176 -11.70 -10.97 -11.16
C VAL A 176 -11.54 -12.45 -10.85
N SER A 177 -10.42 -12.89 -10.24
CA SER A 177 -10.24 -14.27 -9.81
C SER A 177 -11.05 -14.60 -8.55
N ALA A 178 -11.56 -15.83 -8.46
CA ALA A 178 -12.27 -16.33 -7.29
C ALA A 178 -11.42 -17.40 -6.59
N GLU A 179 -10.58 -16.93 -5.67
CA GLU A 179 -9.68 -17.74 -4.85
C GLU A 179 -10.08 -17.66 -3.37
N VAL A 180 -9.94 -18.78 -2.65
CA VAL A 180 -10.39 -18.85 -1.24
C VAL A 180 -9.33 -18.51 -0.20
N ALA A 181 -8.06 -18.68 -0.53
CA ALA A 181 -6.93 -18.40 0.36
C ALA A 181 -5.74 -17.77 -0.39
N ASP A 182 -4.96 -16.96 0.32
CA ASP A 182 -3.59 -16.58 -0.06
C ASP A 182 -2.63 -17.57 0.61
N VAL A 183 -1.80 -18.28 -0.15
CA VAL A 183 -0.76 -19.14 0.43
C VAL A 183 0.51 -18.31 0.59
N GLN A 184 0.99 -18.17 1.82
CA GLN A 184 2.16 -17.36 2.15
C GLN A 184 3.03 -18.07 3.19
N GLU A 185 4.34 -17.94 3.09
CA GLU A 185 5.27 -18.53 4.05
C GLU A 185 5.30 -17.67 5.33
N VAL A 186 4.51 -18.04 6.35
CA VAL A 186 4.33 -17.24 7.60
C VAL A 186 4.88 -17.94 8.85
N LEU A 187 5.26 -19.21 8.80
CA LEU A 187 5.92 -19.88 9.94
C LEU A 187 7.16 -20.67 9.51
N GLY A 188 7.68 -20.39 8.30
CA GLY A 188 8.73 -21.17 7.65
C GLY A 188 8.19 -22.25 6.70
N ASP A 189 6.86 -22.43 6.68
CA ASP A 189 6.15 -23.28 5.74
C ASP A 189 5.03 -22.49 5.02
N PRO A 190 4.57 -22.93 3.82
CA PRO A 190 3.45 -22.33 3.11
C PRO A 190 2.14 -22.47 3.90
N GLU A 191 1.66 -21.37 4.47
CA GLU A 191 0.46 -21.33 5.31
C GLU A 191 -0.73 -20.74 4.53
N PRO A 192 -1.88 -21.43 4.48
CA PRO A 192 -3.07 -20.92 3.80
C PRO A 192 -3.79 -19.87 4.64
N ARG A 193 -3.91 -18.66 4.10
CA ARG A 193 -4.55 -17.53 4.75
C ARG A 193 -5.90 -17.23 4.08
N PRO A 194 -7.05 -17.41 4.77
CA PRO A 194 -8.35 -17.21 4.14
C PRO A 194 -8.55 -15.79 3.61
N LYS A 195 -9.16 -15.68 2.43
CA LYS A 195 -9.52 -14.39 1.81
C LYS A 195 -10.93 -14.35 1.22
N ALA A 196 -11.56 -15.47 0.87
CA ALA A 196 -12.86 -15.45 0.19
C ALA A 196 -13.96 -14.70 0.98
N PRO A 197 -14.83 -13.93 0.30
CA PRO A 197 -14.86 -13.62 -1.14
C PRO A 197 -14.12 -12.32 -1.51
N PHE A 198 -13.04 -11.98 -0.80
CA PHE A 198 -12.29 -10.73 -0.93
C PHE A 198 -10.94 -10.94 -1.62
N PRO A 199 -10.37 -9.88 -2.24
CA PRO A 199 -9.14 -10.00 -3.02
C PRO A 199 -7.90 -10.36 -2.19
N TYR A 200 -7.89 -10.02 -0.90
CA TYR A 200 -6.72 -10.22 -0.02
C TYR A 200 -7.15 -10.66 1.38
N THR A 201 -6.34 -11.48 2.07
CA THR A 201 -6.57 -11.84 3.49
C THR A 201 -6.73 -10.62 4.39
N ASN A 202 -5.99 -9.53 4.12
CA ASN A 202 -6.09 -8.30 4.91
C ASN A 202 -7.46 -7.61 4.73
N THR A 203 -7.99 -7.59 3.50
CA THR A 203 -9.34 -7.09 3.22
C THR A 203 -10.39 -7.97 3.90
N TRP A 204 -10.23 -9.29 3.85
CA TRP A 204 -11.08 -10.24 4.56
C TRP A 204 -11.11 -9.97 6.06
N GLY A 205 -9.93 -9.82 6.70
CA GLY A 205 -9.84 -9.51 8.12
C GLY A 205 -10.48 -8.16 8.48
N SER A 206 -10.24 -7.12 7.69
CA SER A 206 -10.88 -5.82 7.89
C SER A 206 -12.40 -5.91 7.83
N VAL A 207 -12.94 -6.52 6.76
CA VAL A 207 -14.39 -6.70 6.59
C VAL A 207 -14.97 -7.55 7.71
N LEU A 208 -14.33 -8.65 8.10
CA LEU A 208 -14.80 -9.53 9.17
C LEU A 208 -14.93 -8.77 10.49
N ALA A 209 -13.92 -8.01 10.90
CA ALA A 209 -13.97 -7.24 12.13
C ALA A 209 -15.03 -6.13 12.11
N LEU A 210 -15.15 -5.39 11.00
CA LEU A 210 -16.13 -4.31 10.88
C LEU A 210 -17.57 -4.85 10.80
N SER A 211 -17.79 -5.90 10.02
CA SER A 211 -19.11 -6.52 9.84
C SER A 211 -19.57 -7.30 11.08
N LEU A 212 -18.66 -7.80 11.92
CA LEU A 212 -18.99 -8.39 13.22
C LEU A 212 -19.79 -7.42 14.10
N VAL A 213 -19.45 -6.13 14.10
CA VAL A 213 -20.20 -5.11 14.87
C VAL A 213 -21.66 -5.03 14.41
N PHE A 214 -21.88 -5.05 13.09
CA PHE A 214 -23.23 -5.09 12.51
C PHE A 214 -23.95 -6.41 12.82
N PHE A 215 -23.24 -7.54 12.81
CA PHE A 215 -23.78 -8.85 13.17
C PHE A 215 -24.28 -8.88 14.62
N VAL A 216 -23.47 -8.40 15.57
CA VAL A 216 -23.85 -8.30 16.98
C VAL A 216 -25.09 -7.39 17.14
N ALA A 217 -25.13 -6.23 16.47
CA ALA A 217 -26.28 -5.33 16.52
C ALA A 217 -27.56 -5.96 15.91
N ALA A 218 -27.42 -6.71 14.82
CA ALA A 218 -28.51 -7.45 14.19
C ALA A 218 -29.06 -8.56 15.10
N MET A 219 -28.17 -9.33 15.74
CA MET A 219 -28.54 -10.41 16.66
C MET A 219 -29.17 -9.89 17.96
N ALA A 220 -28.66 -8.78 18.51
CA ALA A 220 -29.26 -8.12 19.68
C ALA A 220 -30.73 -7.72 19.40
N SER A 221 -31.03 -7.30 18.16
CA SER A 221 -32.38 -6.93 17.73
C SER A 221 -33.22 -8.11 17.21
N ALA A 222 -32.66 -9.32 17.15
CA ALA A 222 -33.32 -10.50 16.61
C ALA A 222 -34.24 -11.18 17.63
N PRO A 223 -35.29 -11.91 17.18
CA PRO A 223 -36.11 -12.76 18.05
C PRO A 223 -35.26 -13.80 18.79
N ARG A 224 -35.69 -14.21 20.00
CA ARG A 224 -34.94 -15.13 20.87
C ARG A 224 -34.45 -16.41 20.17
N LYS A 225 -35.24 -16.97 19.25
CA LYS A 225 -34.88 -18.16 18.47
C LYS A 225 -33.63 -17.97 17.58
N TRP A 226 -33.44 -16.79 17.02
CA TRP A 226 -32.31 -16.47 16.14
C TRP A 226 -31.07 -16.04 16.91
N ARG A 227 -31.22 -15.57 18.15
CA ARG A 227 -30.08 -15.21 19.01
C ARG A 227 -29.18 -16.40 19.31
N TRP A 228 -29.74 -17.60 19.39
CA TRP A 228 -28.97 -18.83 19.57
C TRP A 228 -28.07 -19.16 18.38
N CYS A 229 -28.36 -18.66 17.18
CA CYS A 229 -27.48 -18.82 16.02
C CYS A 229 -26.22 -17.95 16.09
N ALA A 230 -26.17 -16.94 16.98
CA ALA A 230 -25.01 -16.06 17.08
C ALA A 230 -23.77 -16.79 17.60
N ALA A 231 -23.92 -17.60 18.64
CA ALA A 231 -22.82 -18.35 19.26
C ALA A 231 -22.11 -19.30 18.28
N PRO A 232 -22.79 -20.21 17.54
CA PRO A 232 -22.11 -21.11 16.62
C PRO A 232 -21.43 -20.37 15.47
N VAL A 233 -22.00 -19.26 14.97
CA VAL A 233 -21.36 -18.48 13.89
C VAL A 233 -20.09 -17.80 14.38
N VAL A 234 -20.09 -17.21 15.58
CA VAL A 234 -18.89 -16.60 16.17
C VAL A 234 -17.84 -17.66 16.50
N ALA A 235 -18.26 -18.83 17.00
CA ALA A 235 -17.36 -19.95 17.23
C ALA A 235 -16.71 -20.45 15.93
N ALA A 236 -17.50 -20.59 14.85
CA ALA A 236 -16.99 -20.95 13.53
C ALA A 236 -16.04 -19.88 12.98
N ALA A 237 -16.27 -18.60 13.27
CA ALA A 237 -15.39 -17.51 12.87
C ALA A 237 -14.01 -17.56 13.57
N ALA A 238 -13.93 -18.08 14.79
CA ALA A 238 -12.69 -18.12 15.55
C ALA A 238 -11.59 -18.95 14.85
N ILE A 239 -11.97 -20.04 14.17
CA ILE A 239 -11.05 -20.92 13.45
C ILE A 239 -10.29 -20.16 12.35
N PRO A 240 -10.93 -19.59 11.31
CA PRO A 240 -10.22 -18.85 10.27
C PRO A 240 -9.59 -17.56 10.80
N VAL A 241 -10.11 -16.95 11.87
CA VAL A 241 -9.46 -15.78 12.49
C VAL A 241 -8.07 -16.14 13.01
N VAL A 242 -7.91 -17.27 13.71
CA VAL A 242 -6.60 -17.73 14.18
C VAL A 242 -5.74 -18.22 13.01
N MET A 243 -6.29 -19.08 12.14
CA MET A 243 -5.54 -19.63 11.01
C MET A 243 -5.09 -18.58 9.99
N SER A 244 -5.73 -17.40 9.94
CA SER A 244 -5.28 -16.30 9.08
C SER A 244 -3.93 -15.67 9.47
N LEU A 245 -3.42 -16.00 10.67
CA LEU A 245 -2.17 -15.46 11.23
C LEU A 245 -2.12 -13.91 11.22
N ASN A 246 -3.29 -13.29 11.23
CA ASN A 246 -3.45 -11.88 10.99
C ASN A 246 -3.48 -11.09 12.31
N ARG A 247 -2.30 -10.67 12.76
CA ARG A 247 -2.13 -9.89 14.00
C ARG A 247 -2.99 -8.62 14.04
N GLY A 248 -3.15 -7.94 12.90
CA GLY A 248 -3.99 -6.73 12.81
C GLY A 248 -5.45 -7.01 13.15
N LEU A 249 -5.96 -8.20 12.78
CA LEU A 249 -7.33 -8.63 13.04
C LEU A 249 -7.50 -8.93 14.52
N TRP A 250 -6.54 -9.65 15.12
CA TRP A 250 -6.57 -9.98 16.53
C TRP A 250 -6.55 -8.73 17.41
N ILE A 251 -5.68 -7.76 17.09
CA ILE A 251 -5.62 -6.48 17.80
C ILE A 251 -6.93 -5.70 17.62
N ALA A 252 -7.51 -5.68 16.42
CA ALA A 252 -8.80 -5.01 16.17
C ALA A 252 -9.96 -5.63 16.96
N LEU A 253 -10.06 -6.96 17.00
CA LEU A 253 -11.09 -7.68 17.75
C LEU A 253 -10.88 -7.51 19.27
N GLY A 254 -9.63 -7.59 19.74
CA GLY A 254 -9.27 -7.35 21.13
C GLY A 254 -9.63 -5.94 21.59
N ALA A 255 -9.26 -4.92 20.81
CA ALA A 255 -9.61 -3.53 21.10
C ALA A 255 -11.13 -3.30 21.14
N ALA A 256 -11.88 -3.93 20.23
CA ALA A 256 -13.34 -3.89 20.24
C ALA A 256 -13.93 -4.56 21.51
N ALA A 257 -13.40 -5.72 21.92
CA ALA A 257 -13.81 -6.41 23.14
C ALA A 257 -13.53 -5.57 24.40
N VAL A 258 -12.35 -4.95 24.50
CA VAL A 258 -12.01 -4.02 25.59
C VAL A 258 -12.95 -2.82 25.60
N GLY A 259 -13.21 -2.21 24.45
CA GLY A 259 -14.17 -1.10 24.35
C GLY A 259 -15.58 -1.51 24.79
N LEU A 260 -16.03 -2.73 24.48
CA LEU A 260 -17.31 -3.27 24.95
C LEU A 260 -17.33 -3.51 26.45
N LEU A 261 -16.24 -4.01 27.04
CA LEU A 261 -16.10 -4.16 28.51
C LEU A 261 -16.21 -2.82 29.21
N VAL A 262 -15.48 -1.81 28.73
CA VAL A 262 -15.54 -0.43 29.25
C VAL A 262 -16.96 0.12 29.13
N LEU A 263 -17.62 -0.05 27.98
CA LEU A 263 -18.98 0.42 27.79
C LEU A 263 -19.99 -0.28 28.71
N ALA A 264 -19.86 -1.60 28.91
CA ALA A 264 -20.71 -2.37 29.81
C ALA A 264 -20.55 -1.94 31.27
N ALA A 265 -19.31 -1.69 31.70
CA ALA A 265 -18.98 -1.19 33.03
C ALA A 265 -19.54 0.23 33.25
N LEU A 266 -19.34 1.14 32.29
CA LEU A 266 -19.86 2.52 32.34
C LEU A 266 -21.39 2.57 32.37
N ARG A 267 -22.06 1.65 31.65
CA ARG A 267 -23.53 1.51 31.65
C ARG A 267 -24.07 0.79 32.90
N ARG A 268 -23.21 0.37 33.83
CA ARG A 268 -23.56 -0.36 35.06
C ARG A 268 -24.50 -1.55 34.81
N ASN A 269 -24.24 -2.29 33.73
CA ASN A 269 -24.99 -3.49 33.39
C ASN A 269 -24.19 -4.74 33.82
N PRO A 270 -24.38 -5.25 35.05
CA PRO A 270 -23.55 -6.32 35.59
C PRO A 270 -23.69 -7.61 34.78
N VAL A 271 -24.87 -7.90 34.23
CA VAL A 271 -25.11 -9.11 33.41
C VAL A 271 -24.33 -9.07 32.10
N ALA A 272 -24.33 -7.92 31.41
CA ALA A 272 -23.55 -7.77 30.19
C ALA A 272 -22.05 -7.82 30.47
N LEU A 273 -21.62 -7.24 31.59
CA LEU A 273 -20.21 -7.25 32.01
C LEU A 273 -19.75 -8.67 32.36
N THR A 274 -20.46 -9.39 33.23
CA THR A 274 -20.10 -10.76 33.61
C THR A 274 -20.19 -11.71 32.43
N GLY A 275 -21.22 -11.58 31.58
CA GLY A 275 -21.33 -12.37 30.37
C GLY A 275 -20.17 -12.14 29.40
N LEU A 276 -19.72 -10.90 29.22
CA LEU A 276 -18.59 -10.59 28.34
C LEU A 276 -17.26 -11.07 28.94
N VAL A 277 -17.02 -10.88 30.23
CA VAL A 277 -15.84 -11.39 30.93
C VAL A 277 -15.78 -12.91 30.83
N ALA A 278 -16.89 -13.60 31.11
CA ALA A 278 -16.98 -15.05 30.98
C ALA A 278 -16.71 -15.51 29.54
N THR A 279 -17.21 -14.78 28.54
CA THR A 279 -16.96 -15.08 27.12
C THR A 279 -15.48 -14.92 26.78
N VAL A 280 -14.82 -13.84 27.22
CA VAL A 280 -13.40 -13.59 26.98
C VAL A 280 -12.53 -14.66 27.65
N ILE A 281 -12.82 -15.01 28.91
CA ILE A 281 -12.11 -16.07 29.64
C ILE A 281 -12.30 -17.41 28.93
N PHE A 282 -13.54 -17.78 28.59
CA PHE A 282 -13.83 -19.03 27.89
C PHE A 282 -13.12 -19.11 26.53
N ALA A 283 -13.15 -18.02 25.75
CA ALA A 283 -12.45 -17.96 24.47
C ALA A 283 -10.93 -18.07 24.64
N GLY A 284 -10.36 -17.41 25.66
CA GLY A 284 -8.93 -17.51 25.99
C GLY A 284 -8.53 -18.92 26.37
N VAL A 285 -9.28 -19.57 27.27
CA VAL A 285 -9.05 -20.96 27.66
C VAL A 285 -9.14 -21.89 26.45
N ALA A 286 -10.21 -21.78 25.65
CA ALA A 286 -10.40 -22.59 24.45
C ALA A 286 -9.26 -22.41 23.43
N LEU A 287 -8.73 -21.19 23.26
CA LEU A 287 -7.57 -20.96 22.42
C LEU A 287 -6.34 -21.69 22.97
N THR A 288 -6.03 -21.50 24.25
CA THR A 288 -4.83 -22.07 24.88
C THR A 288 -4.89 -23.59 25.07
N SER A 289 -6.09 -24.18 25.07
CA SER A 289 -6.28 -25.62 25.25
C SER A 289 -6.46 -26.38 23.92
N THR A 290 -6.30 -25.71 22.79
CA THR A 290 -6.41 -26.31 21.44
C THR A 290 -5.14 -26.05 20.62
N PRO A 291 -4.88 -26.79 19.53
CA PRO A 291 -3.73 -26.53 18.65
C PRO A 291 -3.68 -25.09 18.08
N LEU A 292 -4.81 -24.38 18.11
CA LEU A 292 -4.87 -22.96 17.75
C LEU A 292 -4.00 -22.09 18.68
N GLY A 293 -3.81 -22.49 19.94
CA GLY A 293 -2.93 -21.81 20.89
C GLY A 293 -1.47 -21.89 20.47
N ASP A 294 -1.04 -23.07 19.99
CA ASP A 294 0.33 -23.29 19.50
C ASP A 294 0.60 -22.43 18.26
N THR A 295 -0.39 -22.31 17.35
CA THR A 295 -0.31 -21.41 16.18
C THR A 295 -0.15 -19.94 16.59
N VAL A 296 -0.90 -19.49 17.61
CA VAL A 296 -0.79 -18.11 18.12
C VAL A 296 0.58 -17.87 18.73
N GLN A 297 1.07 -18.80 19.54
CA GLN A 297 2.38 -18.71 20.19
C GLN A 297 3.50 -18.69 19.13
N SER A 298 3.47 -19.62 18.18
CA SER A 298 4.42 -19.68 17.07
C SER A 298 4.44 -18.38 16.26
N ARG A 299 3.28 -17.76 16.05
CA ARG A 299 3.18 -16.48 15.34
C ARG A 299 3.73 -15.29 16.12
N ILE A 300 3.65 -15.33 17.46
CA ILE A 300 4.25 -14.33 18.35
C ILE A 300 5.77 -14.48 18.33
N ASP A 301 6.27 -15.73 18.39
CA ASP A 301 7.70 -16.05 18.45
C ASP A 301 8.42 -15.84 17.11
N HIS A 302 7.69 -15.87 15.98
CA HIS A 302 8.20 -15.58 14.64
C HIS A 302 7.62 -14.28 14.07
N PRO A 303 8.09 -13.09 14.52
CA PRO A 303 7.71 -11.83 13.91
C PRO A 303 8.32 -11.74 12.49
N HIS A 304 7.58 -12.22 11.49
CA HIS A 304 7.82 -11.97 10.05
C HIS A 304 8.40 -10.59 9.80
N SER A 305 9.55 -10.52 9.11
CA SER A 305 10.43 -9.36 8.95
C SER A 305 9.67 -8.03 9.04
N ASN A 306 9.51 -7.55 10.26
CA ASN A 306 8.89 -6.24 10.52
C ASN A 306 9.82 -5.13 10.01
N ASP A 307 11.11 -5.43 9.86
CA ASP A 307 12.15 -4.51 9.39
C ASP A 307 11.90 -4.13 7.93
N ARG A 308 11.58 -5.08 7.05
CA ARG A 308 11.24 -4.77 5.66
C ARG A 308 10.00 -3.87 5.58
N ARG A 309 9.00 -4.15 6.42
CA ARG A 309 7.79 -3.31 6.48
C ARG A 309 8.13 -1.93 7.02
N SER A 310 8.88 -1.81 8.10
CA SER A 310 9.25 -0.51 8.69
C SER A 310 10.08 0.34 7.72
N GLN A 311 11.03 -0.27 7.00
CA GLN A 311 11.80 0.38 5.94
C GLN A 311 10.90 0.91 4.82
N LEU A 312 9.92 0.12 4.36
CA LEU A 312 8.95 0.59 3.36
C LEU A 312 8.11 1.77 3.85
N LEU A 313 7.71 1.76 5.12
CA LEU A 313 6.95 2.86 5.70
C LEU A 313 7.79 4.14 5.81
N VAL A 314 9.06 4.02 6.20
CA VAL A 314 10.00 5.14 6.24
C VAL A 314 10.23 5.70 4.84
N ALA A 315 10.52 4.84 3.86
CA ALA A 315 10.71 5.24 2.46
C ALA A 315 9.46 5.93 1.89
N THR A 316 8.26 5.41 2.21
CA THR A 316 6.98 6.02 1.81
C THR A 316 6.83 7.44 2.33
N VAL A 317 7.17 7.68 3.61
CA VAL A 317 7.03 9.01 4.21
C VAL A 317 8.14 9.96 3.76
N SER A 318 9.39 9.50 3.67
CA SER A 318 10.54 10.31 3.20
C SER A 318 10.34 10.73 1.74
N SER A 319 10.04 9.79 0.84
CA SER A 319 9.77 10.07 -0.58
C SER A 319 8.65 11.10 -0.77
N MET A 320 7.55 10.97 -0.03
CA MET A 320 6.46 11.94 -0.10
C MET A 320 6.84 13.29 0.51
N THR A 321 7.56 13.31 1.64
CA THR A 321 7.90 14.55 2.33
C THR A 321 8.90 15.38 1.54
N GLU A 322 9.86 14.72 0.89
CA GLU A 322 10.87 15.35 0.05
C GLU A 322 10.29 15.78 -1.30
N GLY A 323 9.48 14.93 -1.94
CA GLY A 323 8.98 15.20 -3.29
C GLY A 323 7.67 15.99 -3.36
N SER A 324 6.64 15.64 -2.57
CA SER A 324 5.31 16.25 -2.66
C SER A 324 4.57 16.29 -1.30
N PRO A 325 5.06 17.08 -0.32
CA PRO A 325 4.56 17.03 1.05
C PRO A 325 3.11 17.52 1.20
N ALA A 326 2.67 18.47 0.38
CA ALA A 326 1.35 19.09 0.51
C ALA A 326 0.25 18.24 -0.14
N VAL A 327 0.47 17.77 -1.37
CA VAL A 327 -0.56 17.14 -2.21
C VAL A 327 -0.31 15.67 -2.50
N GLY A 328 0.88 15.14 -2.20
CA GLY A 328 1.26 13.75 -2.49
C GLY A 328 1.42 13.49 -3.99
N PHE A 329 1.53 12.21 -4.35
CA PHE A 329 1.78 11.75 -5.72
C PHE A 329 0.54 11.24 -6.47
N GLY A 330 -0.65 11.41 -5.89
CA GLY A 330 -1.93 10.99 -6.49
C GLY A 330 -2.19 9.48 -6.52
N SER A 331 -1.15 8.65 -6.64
CA SER A 331 -1.23 7.19 -6.60
C SER A 331 0.05 6.58 -6.00
N THR A 332 0.13 5.25 -5.94
CA THR A 332 1.29 4.49 -5.48
C THR A 332 2.42 4.49 -6.51
N ARG A 333 3.63 4.11 -6.10
CA ARG A 333 4.83 4.05 -6.96
C ARG A 333 5.63 2.80 -6.67
N ASP A 334 6.10 2.11 -7.71
CA ASP A 334 6.94 0.94 -7.54
C ASP A 334 8.31 1.37 -7.00
N THR A 335 8.83 0.66 -6.01
CA THR A 335 10.12 0.98 -5.38
C THR A 335 11.27 0.60 -6.31
N ALA A 336 12.31 1.43 -6.34
CA ALA A 336 13.56 1.06 -7.01
C ALA A 336 14.32 -0.01 -6.21
N GLY A 337 14.63 -1.15 -6.85
CA GLY A 337 15.31 -2.28 -6.22
C GLY A 337 14.56 -2.88 -5.02
N THR A 338 15.33 -3.43 -4.08
CA THR A 338 14.88 -3.87 -2.75
C THR A 338 15.66 -3.14 -1.66
N PHE A 339 15.24 -3.26 -0.40
CA PHE A 339 15.96 -2.64 0.73
C PHE A 339 17.33 -3.27 1.02
N GLU A 340 17.62 -4.44 0.43
CA GLU A 340 18.89 -5.14 0.57
C GLU A 340 19.74 -5.03 -0.70
N SER A 341 19.11 -4.82 -1.87
CA SER A 341 19.81 -4.78 -3.15
C SER A 341 19.16 -3.85 -4.17
N ILE A 342 19.94 -2.99 -4.81
CA ILE A 342 19.48 -2.10 -5.90
C ILE A 342 19.01 -2.87 -7.14
N ALA A 343 19.50 -4.09 -7.34
CA ALA A 343 19.10 -4.99 -8.43
C ALA A 343 18.09 -6.06 -7.97
N GLY A 344 17.66 -6.01 -6.72
CA GLY A 344 16.73 -6.98 -6.16
C GLY A 344 15.35 -6.91 -6.84
N GLY A 345 14.68 -8.04 -6.91
CA GLY A 345 13.34 -8.15 -7.47
C GLY A 345 12.66 -9.47 -7.13
N SER A 346 11.37 -9.58 -7.46
CA SER A 346 10.62 -10.84 -7.34
C SER A 346 11.07 -11.84 -8.39
N THR A 347 11.42 -13.06 -7.98
CA THR A 347 11.69 -14.19 -8.89
C THR A 347 10.55 -15.22 -8.82
N PRO A 348 10.41 -16.15 -9.78
CA PRO A 348 9.47 -17.26 -9.67
C PRO A 348 9.66 -18.08 -8.38
N ASP A 349 10.91 -18.25 -7.96
CA ASP A 349 11.28 -19.01 -6.75
C ASP A 349 11.11 -18.20 -5.45
N CYS A 350 11.11 -16.86 -5.55
CA CYS A 350 10.91 -15.96 -4.41
C CYS A 350 10.13 -14.71 -4.84
N ALA A 351 8.80 -14.84 -5.00
CA ALA A 351 7.94 -13.70 -5.30
C ALA A 351 8.00 -12.64 -4.18
N ALA A 352 8.18 -13.07 -2.93
CA ALA A 352 8.30 -12.20 -1.75
C ALA A 352 9.62 -11.42 -1.67
N CYS A 353 10.59 -11.68 -2.55
CA CYS A 353 11.85 -10.94 -2.61
C CYS A 353 11.69 -9.53 -3.21
N GLY A 354 10.61 -9.29 -3.98
CA GLY A 354 10.26 -7.95 -4.44
C GLY A 354 9.76 -7.06 -3.29
N VAL A 355 10.01 -5.75 -3.39
CA VAL A 355 9.46 -4.78 -2.44
C VAL A 355 8.10 -4.28 -2.94
N PRO A 356 7.06 -4.27 -2.09
CA PRO A 356 5.76 -3.73 -2.47
C PRO A 356 5.84 -2.23 -2.80
N PRO A 357 4.94 -1.70 -3.65
CA PRO A 357 4.93 -0.28 -4.01
C PRO A 357 4.85 0.66 -2.80
N LEU A 358 5.47 1.84 -2.90
CA LEU A 358 5.33 2.95 -1.95
C LEU A 358 3.87 3.36 -1.82
N GLY A 359 3.44 3.62 -0.58
CA GLY A 359 2.04 3.92 -0.26
C GLY A 359 1.13 2.70 -0.18
N THR A 360 1.69 1.49 -0.04
CA THR A 360 0.92 0.26 0.26
C THR A 360 1.01 -0.09 1.75
N GLN A 361 0.65 -1.31 2.16
CA GLN A 361 0.72 -1.80 3.55
C GLN A 361 -0.15 -1.04 4.58
N GLY A 362 -1.12 -0.26 4.12
CA GLY A 362 -2.09 0.42 5.00
C GLY A 362 -2.72 1.64 4.34
N GLN A 363 -3.98 1.91 4.69
CA GLN A 363 -4.70 3.09 4.23
C GLN A 363 -4.01 4.40 4.66
N LEU A 364 -3.41 4.45 5.85
CA LEU A 364 -2.70 5.65 6.30
C LEU A 364 -1.50 5.97 5.40
N TRP A 365 -0.73 4.95 5.04
CA TRP A 365 0.46 5.08 4.21
C TRP A 365 0.09 5.45 2.77
N LEU A 366 -0.99 4.85 2.26
CA LEU A 366 -1.60 5.27 1.01
C LEU A 366 -1.99 6.74 1.02
N LEU A 367 -2.67 7.19 2.08
CA LEU A 367 -3.12 8.59 2.20
C LEU A 367 -1.96 9.57 2.27
N LEU A 368 -0.95 9.25 3.07
CA LEU A 368 0.27 10.04 3.18
C LEU A 368 0.94 10.14 1.81
N PHE A 369 1.25 9.01 1.18
CA PHE A 369 1.97 9.00 -0.09
C PHE A 369 1.20 9.68 -1.23
N SER A 370 -0.09 9.37 -1.37
CA SER A 370 -0.88 9.79 -2.54
C SER A 370 -1.63 11.11 -2.34
N GLN A 371 -1.87 11.58 -1.12
CA GLN A 371 -2.54 12.87 -0.85
C GLN A 371 -1.73 13.82 0.04
N GLY A 372 -0.51 13.46 0.43
CA GLY A 372 0.37 14.29 1.26
C GLY A 372 -0.14 14.46 2.69
N TRP A 373 0.57 15.29 3.45
CA TRP A 373 0.23 15.60 4.85
C TRP A 373 -1.15 16.25 4.97
N VAL A 374 -1.47 17.18 4.07
CA VAL A 374 -2.74 17.92 4.12
C VAL A 374 -3.92 17.00 3.85
N GLY A 375 -3.85 16.18 2.80
CA GLY A 375 -4.92 15.23 2.49
C GLY A 375 -5.13 14.19 3.58
N ALA A 376 -4.04 13.67 4.17
CA ALA A 376 -4.11 12.76 5.31
C ALA A 376 -4.81 13.40 6.52
N VAL A 377 -4.46 14.65 6.87
CA VAL A 377 -5.13 15.39 7.96
C VAL A 377 -6.61 15.62 7.66
N LEU A 378 -6.96 15.96 6.41
CA LEU A 378 -8.36 16.17 6.02
C LEU A 378 -9.20 14.90 6.17
N PHE A 379 -8.65 13.77 5.74
CA PHE A 379 -9.26 12.45 5.86
C PHE A 379 -9.42 12.03 7.32
N LEU A 380 -8.34 12.06 8.10
CA LEU A 380 -8.33 11.68 9.52
C LEU A 380 -9.24 12.59 10.34
N GLY A 381 -9.19 13.90 10.07
CA GLY A 381 -10.03 14.90 10.72
C GLY A 381 -11.51 14.58 10.58
N PHE A 382 -11.98 14.12 9.42
CA PHE A 382 -13.36 13.69 9.25
C PHE A 382 -13.74 12.55 10.21
N PHE A 383 -12.98 11.46 10.24
CA PHE A 383 -13.32 10.29 11.06
C PHE A 383 -13.13 10.52 12.55
N VAL A 384 -12.10 11.26 12.97
CA VAL A 384 -11.89 11.61 14.38
C VAL A 384 -13.01 12.51 14.90
N LEU A 385 -13.44 13.51 14.11
CA LEU A 385 -14.56 14.38 14.49
C LEU A 385 -15.90 13.64 14.51
N VAL A 386 -16.09 12.67 13.61
CA VAL A 386 -17.25 11.77 13.66
C VAL A 386 -17.21 10.89 14.91
N LEU A 387 -16.07 10.26 15.21
CA LEU A 387 -15.90 9.41 16.38
C LEU A 387 -16.18 10.17 17.68
N ALA A 388 -15.58 11.35 17.85
CA ALA A 388 -15.79 12.21 19.02
C ALA A 388 -17.26 12.55 19.27
N ARG A 389 -18.07 12.55 18.21
CA ARG A 389 -19.51 12.84 18.26
C ARG A 389 -20.33 11.62 18.68
N VAL A 390 -19.98 10.43 18.17
CA VAL A 390 -20.74 9.19 18.41
C VAL A 390 -20.27 8.41 19.64
N VAL A 391 -19.07 8.70 20.18
CA VAL A 391 -18.41 7.96 21.27
C VAL A 391 -19.27 7.78 22.53
N ARG A 392 -20.25 8.66 22.75
CA ARG A 392 -21.19 8.56 23.88
C ARG A 392 -22.19 7.41 23.75
N CYS A 393 -22.29 6.77 22.58
CA CYS A 393 -23.09 5.55 22.34
C CYS A 393 -24.52 5.67 22.91
N ARG A 394 -25.29 6.66 22.45
CA ARG A 394 -26.63 6.95 22.99
C ARG A 394 -27.69 5.94 22.55
N ASP A 395 -27.49 5.35 21.39
CA ASP A 395 -28.39 4.40 20.74
C ASP A 395 -27.57 3.31 20.04
N VAL A 396 -28.26 2.34 19.43
CA VAL A 396 -27.60 1.20 18.77
C VAL A 396 -26.78 1.67 17.57
N SER A 397 -27.29 2.59 16.75
CA SER A 397 -26.62 3.06 15.54
C SER A 397 -25.38 3.89 15.87
N THR A 398 -25.45 4.76 16.90
CA THR A 398 -24.25 5.45 17.42
C THR A 398 -23.26 4.50 18.08
N THR A 399 -23.72 3.45 18.77
CA THR A 399 -22.83 2.41 19.30
C THR A 399 -22.10 1.68 18.16
N VAL A 400 -22.82 1.25 17.11
CA VAL A 400 -22.23 0.61 15.92
C VAL A 400 -21.20 1.53 15.28
N ALA A 401 -21.53 2.81 15.07
CA ALA A 401 -20.60 3.77 14.49
C ALA A 401 -19.34 3.98 15.34
N THR A 402 -19.46 4.05 16.67
CA THR A 402 -18.29 4.17 17.56
C THR A 402 -17.32 3.02 17.39
N PHE A 403 -17.81 1.78 17.42
CA PHE A 403 -16.95 0.60 17.27
C PHE A 403 -16.43 0.45 15.84
N VAL A 404 -17.27 0.63 14.82
CA VAL A 404 -16.86 0.52 13.41
C VAL A 404 -15.80 1.57 13.07
N VAL A 405 -16.01 2.85 13.44
CA VAL A 405 -15.03 3.92 13.19
C VAL A 405 -13.78 3.71 14.05
N GLY A 406 -13.89 3.30 15.31
CA GLY A 406 -12.74 3.01 16.16
C GLY A 406 -11.87 1.87 15.63
N ILE A 407 -12.49 0.76 15.22
CA ILE A 407 -11.81 -0.37 14.57
C ILE A 407 -11.16 0.07 13.27
N PHE A 408 -11.88 0.84 12.44
CA PHE A 408 -11.33 1.38 11.19
C PHE A 408 -10.11 2.27 11.43
N LEU A 409 -10.16 3.16 12.42
CA LEU A 409 -9.04 4.04 12.76
C LEU A 409 -7.80 3.26 13.22
N LEU A 410 -8.00 2.14 13.91
CA LEU A 410 -6.92 1.24 14.30
C LEU A 410 -6.38 0.45 13.10
N GLN A 411 -7.26 -0.01 12.21
CA GLN A 411 -6.90 -0.84 11.06
C GLN A 411 -6.13 -0.09 9.97
N MET A 412 -6.31 1.23 9.84
CA MET A 412 -5.74 1.99 8.72
C MET A 412 -4.20 1.91 8.64
N THR A 413 -3.52 1.65 9.75
CA THR A 413 -2.06 1.54 9.79
C THR A 413 -1.56 0.19 9.28
N VAL A 414 -2.44 -0.81 9.23
CA VAL A 414 -2.10 -2.20 8.88
C VAL A 414 -2.77 -2.64 7.58
N TYR A 415 -3.97 -2.15 7.29
CA TYR A 415 -4.80 -2.59 6.16
C TYR A 415 -5.09 -1.46 5.19
N ASP A 416 -5.08 -1.78 3.89
CA ASP A 416 -5.82 -1.02 2.90
C ASP A 416 -7.31 -1.25 3.15
N THR A 417 -8.04 -0.17 3.42
CA THR A 417 -9.45 -0.21 3.82
C THR A 417 -10.36 0.40 2.75
N LEU A 418 -9.80 0.88 1.65
CA LEU A 418 -10.58 1.35 0.52
C LEU A 418 -11.29 0.16 -0.16
N GLY A 419 -12.58 0.30 -0.40
CA GLY A 419 -13.42 -0.81 -0.86
C GLY A 419 -14.62 -1.05 0.06
N LEU A 420 -14.99 -2.33 0.22
CA LEU A 420 -16.07 -2.73 1.12
C LEU A 420 -15.85 -2.34 2.60
N PRO A 421 -14.61 -2.36 3.18
CA PRO A 421 -14.40 -1.85 4.53
C PRO A 421 -14.83 -0.39 4.70
N MET A 422 -14.38 0.50 3.82
CA MET A 422 -14.80 1.91 3.82
C MET A 422 -16.32 2.07 3.65
N LEU A 423 -16.93 1.23 2.80
CA LEU A 423 -18.37 1.22 2.58
C LEU A 423 -19.13 0.91 3.88
N LEU A 424 -18.67 -0.08 4.67
CA LEU A 424 -19.21 -0.42 5.99
C LEU A 424 -19.07 0.75 6.97
N VAL A 425 -17.91 1.40 6.98
CA VAL A 425 -17.66 2.57 7.85
C VAL A 425 -18.60 3.71 7.50
N MET A 426 -18.70 4.07 6.22
CA MET A 426 -19.60 5.12 5.76
C MET A 426 -21.07 4.81 6.01
N ALA A 427 -21.47 3.53 5.95
CA ALA A 427 -22.81 3.14 6.34
C ALA A 427 -23.08 3.34 7.83
N ALA A 428 -22.13 2.97 8.70
CA ALA A 428 -22.26 3.18 10.14
C ALA A 428 -22.37 4.68 10.46
N VAL A 429 -21.53 5.52 9.84
CA VAL A 429 -21.58 6.98 9.98
C VAL A 429 -22.93 7.53 9.50
N GLY A 430 -23.45 7.04 8.36
CA GLY A 430 -24.75 7.44 7.83
C GLY A 430 -25.91 7.10 8.76
N LEU A 431 -25.90 5.90 9.35
CA LEU A 431 -26.90 5.46 10.33
C LEU A 431 -26.86 6.32 11.60
N ALA A 432 -25.67 6.56 12.16
CA ALA A 432 -25.51 7.38 13.35
C ALA A 432 -25.93 8.84 13.11
N TRP A 433 -25.53 9.42 11.98
CA TRP A 433 -25.94 10.77 11.60
C TRP A 433 -27.47 10.91 11.49
N ARG A 434 -28.14 9.92 10.89
CA ARG A 434 -29.60 9.89 10.75
C ARG A 434 -30.32 9.96 12.11
N GLN A 435 -29.81 9.25 13.13
CA GLN A 435 -30.42 9.21 14.46
C GLN A 435 -30.28 10.53 15.24
N GLU A 436 -29.18 11.25 15.05
CA GLU A 436 -28.96 12.50 15.79
C GLU A 436 -29.83 13.67 15.30
N GLY A 437 -30.47 13.56 14.13
CA GLY A 437 -31.37 14.57 13.56
C GLY A 437 -30.72 15.91 13.21
N ARG A 438 -29.42 16.10 13.50
CA ARG A 438 -28.68 17.34 13.22
C ARG A 438 -28.11 17.29 11.81
N SER A 439 -28.70 18.08 10.94
CA SER A 439 -28.37 18.12 9.52
C SER A 439 -28.05 19.53 9.08
N HIS A 440 -27.05 19.66 8.21
CA HIS A 440 -26.74 20.92 7.56
C HIS A 440 -27.20 20.80 6.11
N ARG A 441 -27.77 21.88 5.57
CA ARG A 441 -27.87 22.00 4.11
C ARG A 441 -26.49 22.32 3.59
N LEU A 442 -26.13 21.75 2.44
CA LEU A 442 -24.97 22.25 1.71
C LEU A 442 -25.17 23.76 1.50
N PRO A 443 -24.23 24.60 1.95
CA PRO A 443 -24.36 26.03 1.72
C PRO A 443 -24.43 26.27 0.21
N ARG A 444 -25.32 27.18 -0.22
CA ARG A 444 -25.35 27.59 -1.62
C ARG A 444 -23.99 28.16 -1.97
N VAL A 445 -23.43 27.67 -3.06
CA VAL A 445 -22.19 28.18 -3.61
C VAL A 445 -22.45 29.59 -4.12
N ASP A 446 -21.79 30.55 -3.49
CA ASP A 446 -21.87 31.96 -3.84
C ASP A 446 -20.86 32.25 -4.95
N ARG A 447 -21.33 32.83 -6.06
CA ARG A 447 -20.48 33.12 -7.23
C ARG A 447 -19.28 33.97 -6.85
N THR A 448 -19.45 34.94 -5.95
CA THR A 448 -18.34 35.79 -5.50
C THR A 448 -17.30 34.99 -4.71
N ALA A 449 -17.75 34.08 -3.83
CA ALA A 449 -16.85 33.20 -3.10
C ALA A 449 -16.07 32.26 -4.04
N VAL A 450 -16.72 31.73 -5.08
CA VAL A 450 -16.05 30.90 -6.09
C VAL A 450 -14.98 31.69 -6.83
N LEU A 451 -15.29 32.90 -7.29
CA LEU A 451 -14.33 33.76 -7.99
C LEU A 451 -13.14 34.12 -7.09
N VAL A 452 -13.37 34.42 -5.81
CA VAL A 452 -12.28 34.68 -4.85
C VAL A 452 -11.42 33.44 -4.65
N VAL A 453 -12.02 32.28 -4.38
CA VAL A 453 -11.27 31.03 -4.20
C VAL A 453 -10.49 30.66 -5.45
N ALA A 454 -11.11 30.77 -6.63
CA ALA A 454 -10.47 30.49 -7.91
C ALA A 454 -9.32 31.47 -8.17
N GLY A 455 -9.50 32.77 -7.93
CA GLY A 455 -8.44 33.77 -8.10
C GLY A 455 -7.24 33.53 -7.18
N VAL A 456 -7.49 33.22 -5.90
CA VAL A 456 -6.41 32.88 -4.95
C VAL A 456 -5.73 31.55 -5.33
N ALA A 457 -6.50 30.55 -5.77
CA ALA A 457 -5.95 29.28 -6.26
C ALA A 457 -5.09 29.46 -7.51
N SER A 458 -5.52 30.26 -8.49
CA SER A 458 -4.74 30.60 -9.69
C SER A 458 -3.48 31.37 -9.35
N THR A 459 -3.55 32.29 -8.37
CA THR A 459 -2.37 33.01 -7.87
C THR A 459 -1.39 32.04 -7.21
N GLY A 460 -1.89 31.10 -6.41
CA GLY A 460 -1.07 30.03 -5.81
C GLY A 460 -0.40 29.14 -6.86
N ALA A 461 -1.14 28.73 -7.90
CA ALA A 461 -0.57 28.01 -9.04
C ALA A 461 0.52 28.81 -9.76
N LEU A 462 0.30 30.11 -10.00
CA LEU A 462 1.29 30.99 -10.63
C LEU A 462 2.56 31.12 -9.77
N LEU A 463 2.42 31.27 -8.45
CA LEU A 463 3.55 31.25 -7.52
C LEU A 463 4.29 29.91 -7.57
N GLY A 464 3.56 28.80 -7.70
CA GLY A 464 4.15 27.47 -7.93
C GLY A 464 4.98 27.41 -9.21
N VAL A 465 4.47 27.94 -10.33
CA VAL A 465 5.23 28.05 -11.59
C VAL A 465 6.50 28.88 -11.39
N LEU A 466 6.38 30.04 -10.73
CA LEU A 466 7.52 30.94 -10.51
C LEU A 466 8.58 30.31 -9.61
N ALA A 467 8.19 29.60 -8.56
CA ALA A 467 9.10 28.88 -7.69
C ALA A 467 9.85 27.74 -8.42
N SER A 468 9.18 27.04 -9.34
CA SER A 468 9.84 26.05 -10.21
C SER A 468 10.70 26.68 -11.30
N ALA A 469 10.46 27.94 -11.68
CA ALA A 469 11.25 28.65 -12.68
C ALA A 469 12.59 29.15 -12.12
N THR A 470 12.70 29.29 -10.80
CA THR A 470 13.96 29.60 -10.11
C THR A 470 14.81 28.37 -9.83
N SER A 471 14.30 27.16 -10.09
CA SER A 471 15.10 25.94 -10.02
C SER A 471 16.06 25.90 -11.21
N ASP A 472 17.35 25.76 -10.94
CA ASP A 472 18.36 25.64 -12.00
C ASP A 472 18.01 24.45 -12.90
N ALA A 473 18.12 24.64 -14.21
CA ALA A 473 17.90 23.55 -15.15
C ALA A 473 19.06 22.56 -14.99
N HIS A 474 18.77 21.31 -14.69
CA HIS A 474 19.78 20.26 -14.64
C HIS A 474 19.81 19.46 -15.94
N LEU A 475 21.00 19.05 -16.34
CA LEU A 475 21.24 18.10 -17.42
C LEU A 475 21.65 16.78 -16.77
N ALA A 476 21.12 15.67 -17.27
CA ALA A 476 21.50 14.35 -16.81
C ALA A 476 21.91 13.46 -17.99
N SER A 477 22.87 12.57 -17.72
CA SER A 477 23.36 11.56 -18.65
C SER A 477 23.52 10.25 -17.90
N THR A 478 22.85 9.20 -18.36
CA THR A 478 22.90 7.86 -17.75
C THR A 478 23.85 6.95 -18.51
N VAL A 479 24.74 6.26 -17.81
CA VAL A 479 25.65 5.26 -18.37
C VAL A 479 25.24 3.89 -17.84
N ALA A 480 25.00 2.95 -18.75
CA ALA A 480 24.73 1.56 -18.42
C ALA A 480 26.04 0.76 -18.52
N VAL A 481 26.43 0.13 -17.42
CA VAL A 481 27.63 -0.69 -17.30
C VAL A 481 27.22 -2.14 -17.09
N GLY A 482 27.62 -3.01 -18.02
CA GLY A 482 27.43 -4.44 -17.90
C GLY A 482 28.56 -5.06 -17.10
N LEU A 483 28.22 -5.68 -15.98
CA LEU A 483 29.19 -6.34 -15.11
C LEU A 483 29.38 -7.78 -15.59
N THR A 484 30.64 -8.18 -15.79
CA THR A 484 30.97 -9.60 -15.90
C THR A 484 30.82 -10.21 -14.50
N PRO A 485 30.02 -11.27 -14.32
CA PRO A 485 29.91 -11.96 -13.05
C PRO A 485 31.29 -12.51 -12.67
N THR A 486 31.91 -11.91 -11.66
CA THR A 486 33.15 -12.43 -11.09
C THR A 486 32.80 -13.14 -9.79
N PRO A 487 33.12 -14.44 -9.64
CA PRO A 487 33.00 -15.09 -8.34
C PRO A 487 33.87 -14.34 -7.31
N THR A 488 33.49 -14.35 -6.03
CA THR A 488 34.27 -13.70 -4.94
C THR A 488 35.71 -14.22 -4.86
N TYR A 489 35.96 -15.38 -5.47
CA TYR A 489 37.26 -15.87 -5.90
C TYR A 489 37.31 -15.97 -7.43
N LEU A 490 38.51 -15.78 -7.99
CA LEU A 490 38.72 -15.91 -9.42
C LEU A 490 38.45 -17.36 -9.86
N ASP A 491 37.75 -17.51 -10.98
CA ASP A 491 37.51 -18.80 -11.60
C ASP A 491 38.84 -19.52 -11.87
N VAL A 492 38.96 -20.76 -11.41
CA VAL A 492 40.15 -21.62 -11.59
C VAL A 492 39.99 -22.59 -12.77
N GLY A 493 38.86 -22.52 -13.47
CA GLY A 493 38.52 -23.34 -14.63
C GLY A 493 37.86 -24.67 -14.26
N GLU A 494 37.02 -25.19 -15.17
CA GLU A 494 36.27 -26.44 -14.98
C GLU A 494 37.18 -27.66 -14.78
N GLU A 495 38.35 -27.68 -15.42
CA GLU A 495 39.33 -28.77 -15.29
C GLU A 495 39.90 -28.86 -13.87
N ALA A 496 40.22 -27.72 -13.25
CA ALA A 496 40.63 -27.67 -11.86
C ALA A 496 39.44 -28.00 -10.94
N ALA A 497 38.28 -27.40 -11.15
CA ALA A 497 37.09 -27.67 -10.34
C ALA A 497 36.67 -29.15 -10.35
N ALA A 498 36.86 -29.86 -11.47
CA ALA A 498 36.58 -31.30 -11.58
C ALA A 498 37.51 -32.17 -10.72
N LEU A 499 38.73 -31.70 -10.44
CA LEU A 499 39.73 -32.37 -9.61
C LEU A 499 39.56 -32.11 -8.10
N GLU A 500 38.70 -31.14 -7.72
CA GLU A 500 38.47 -30.72 -6.32
C GLU A 500 37.25 -31.39 -5.65
N LYS A 501 36.48 -32.20 -6.40
CA LYS A 501 35.18 -32.81 -5.99
C LYS A 501 35.16 -33.61 -4.67
N ASP A 502 36.30 -33.89 -4.04
CA ASP A 502 36.41 -34.61 -2.76
C ASP A 502 36.62 -33.69 -1.54
N SER A 503 36.69 -32.37 -1.73
CA SER A 503 36.78 -31.41 -0.63
C SER A 503 35.53 -30.53 -0.55
N SER A 504 35.06 -30.27 0.66
CA SER A 504 33.91 -29.42 1.00
C SER A 504 34.18 -27.92 0.73
N ALA A 505 34.77 -27.58 -0.43
CA ALA A 505 35.05 -26.21 -0.82
C ALA A 505 33.72 -25.48 -1.07
N ALA A 506 33.49 -24.40 -0.32
CA ALA A 506 32.27 -23.61 -0.40
C ALA A 506 32.05 -23.09 -1.84
N VAL A 507 30.86 -23.35 -2.37
CA VAL A 507 30.39 -22.85 -3.69
C VAL A 507 30.62 -21.32 -3.77
N PRO A 508 31.12 -20.79 -4.90
CA PRO A 508 31.48 -19.38 -4.99
C PRO A 508 30.25 -18.48 -4.86
N THR A 509 30.32 -17.45 -4.01
CA THR A 509 29.34 -16.36 -4.04
C THR A 509 29.82 -15.28 -5.01
N THR A 510 29.02 -14.86 -5.98
CA THR A 510 29.40 -13.77 -6.89
C THR A 510 29.41 -12.42 -6.15
N SER A 511 30.24 -11.47 -6.61
CA SER A 511 30.14 -10.07 -6.15
C SER A 511 28.72 -9.56 -6.46
N SER A 512 28.03 -9.01 -5.46
CA SER A 512 26.68 -8.46 -5.67
C SER A 512 26.76 -7.12 -6.40
N VAL A 513 25.71 -6.79 -7.15
CA VAL A 513 25.60 -5.50 -7.84
C VAL A 513 25.71 -4.32 -6.85
N ASP A 514 25.29 -4.51 -5.60
CA ASP A 514 25.41 -3.51 -4.53
C ASP A 514 26.87 -3.26 -4.09
N THR A 515 27.66 -4.34 -4.05
CA THR A 515 29.09 -4.24 -3.75
C THR A 515 29.79 -3.45 -4.86
N GLU A 516 29.39 -3.70 -6.11
CA GLU A 516 29.89 -2.99 -7.27
C GLU A 516 29.45 -1.52 -7.32
N ALA A 517 28.19 -1.22 -6.97
CA ALA A 517 27.70 0.15 -6.82
C ALA A 517 28.45 0.93 -5.72
N SER A 518 28.74 0.26 -4.59
CA SER A 518 29.54 0.85 -3.51
C SER A 518 30.98 1.14 -3.96
N LEU A 519 31.57 0.28 -4.79
CA LEU A 519 32.89 0.50 -5.37
C LEU A 519 32.89 1.67 -6.36
N LEU A 520 31.83 1.79 -7.16
CA LEU A 520 31.63 2.92 -8.08
C LEU A 520 31.55 4.26 -7.33
N LEU A 521 30.87 4.29 -6.17
CA LEU A 521 30.78 5.46 -5.30
C LEU A 521 31.98 5.64 -4.34
N SER A 522 33.05 4.86 -4.52
CA SER A 522 34.23 4.96 -3.66
C SER A 522 34.99 6.27 -3.88
N GLU A 523 35.67 6.76 -2.83
CA GLU A 523 36.46 8.00 -2.89
C GLU A 523 37.53 7.94 -3.99
N ARG A 524 38.11 6.77 -4.26
CA ARG A 524 39.13 6.61 -5.31
C ARG A 524 38.53 6.78 -6.71
N ALA A 525 37.42 6.09 -6.99
CA ALA A 525 36.74 6.20 -8.28
C ALA A 525 36.25 7.64 -8.52
N LEU A 526 35.57 8.25 -7.54
CA LEU A 526 35.03 9.60 -7.67
C LEU A 526 36.13 10.67 -7.75
N SER A 527 37.23 10.55 -7.00
CA SER A 527 38.31 11.54 -7.05
C SER A 527 39.09 11.52 -8.37
N ARG A 528 39.37 10.32 -8.92
CA ARG A 528 39.97 10.18 -10.25
C ARG A 528 39.03 10.68 -11.35
N ALA A 529 37.75 10.32 -11.26
CA ALA A 529 36.73 10.79 -12.20
C ALA A 529 36.56 12.31 -12.14
N GLY A 530 36.58 12.90 -10.94
CA GLY A 530 36.54 14.35 -10.74
C GLY A 530 37.75 15.05 -11.35
N ALA A 531 38.96 14.52 -11.12
CA ALA A 531 40.19 15.04 -11.73
C ALA A 531 40.16 14.99 -13.27
N ARG A 532 39.53 13.95 -13.85
CA ARG A 532 39.43 13.75 -15.30
C ARG A 532 38.32 14.55 -15.97
N SER A 533 37.22 14.77 -15.27
CA SER A 533 36.04 15.50 -15.77
C SER A 533 36.04 17.00 -15.43
N GLY A 534 36.89 17.42 -14.48
CA GLY A 534 36.93 18.80 -13.98
C GLY A 534 35.83 19.12 -12.96
N VAL A 535 35.09 18.12 -12.48
CA VAL A 535 34.04 18.25 -11.45
C VAL A 535 34.63 17.95 -10.07
N ARG A 536 34.21 18.67 -9.02
CA ARG A 536 34.70 18.39 -7.66
C ARG A 536 34.18 17.03 -7.20
N THR A 537 35.00 16.28 -6.47
CA THR A 537 34.60 14.97 -5.91
C THR A 537 33.35 15.06 -5.04
N SER A 538 33.18 16.16 -4.28
CA SER A 538 31.98 16.39 -3.46
C SER A 538 30.72 16.51 -4.33
N ASP A 539 30.82 17.21 -5.45
CA ASP A 539 29.69 17.43 -6.35
C ASP A 539 29.31 16.12 -7.03
N LEU A 540 30.30 15.34 -7.50
CA LEU A 540 30.05 14.00 -8.03
C LEU A 540 29.41 13.06 -7.00
N ARG A 541 29.80 13.16 -5.73
CA ARG A 541 29.22 12.31 -4.68
C ARG A 541 27.74 12.60 -4.44
N ASP A 542 27.34 13.86 -4.58
CA ASP A 542 25.96 14.29 -4.38
C ASP A 542 25.11 14.13 -5.65
N ASP A 543 25.73 14.23 -6.84
CA ASP A 543 25.04 14.27 -8.14
C ASP A 543 25.08 12.94 -8.94
N VAL A 544 25.78 11.92 -8.44
CA VAL A 544 25.79 10.57 -9.02
C VAL A 544 24.73 9.71 -8.34
N GLU A 545 23.72 9.31 -9.10
CA GLU A 545 22.73 8.32 -8.70
C GLU A 545 23.05 6.96 -9.33
N VAL A 546 22.96 5.88 -8.55
CA VAL A 546 23.23 4.52 -9.01
C VAL A 546 21.98 3.66 -8.81
N THR A 547 21.51 3.06 -9.90
CA THR A 547 20.38 2.14 -9.93
C THR A 547 20.77 0.88 -10.70
N ALA A 548 19.89 -0.13 -10.69
CA ALA A 548 20.07 -1.32 -11.51
C ALA A 548 18.70 -1.83 -11.96
N PRO A 549 18.56 -2.30 -13.22
CA PRO A 549 17.38 -3.05 -13.62
C PRO A 549 17.21 -4.29 -12.73
N PRO A 550 15.98 -4.65 -12.32
CA PRO A 550 15.74 -5.81 -11.47
C PRO A 550 16.29 -7.08 -12.09
N LEU A 551 16.91 -7.92 -11.26
CA LEU A 551 17.46 -9.23 -11.64
C LEU A 551 18.51 -9.16 -12.76
N SER A 552 19.27 -8.06 -12.83
CA SER A 552 20.29 -7.85 -13.85
C SER A 552 21.69 -7.67 -13.25
N ALA A 553 22.72 -7.95 -14.04
CA ALA A 553 24.11 -7.58 -13.75
C ALA A 553 24.48 -6.24 -14.40
N VAL A 554 23.50 -5.35 -14.60
CA VAL A 554 23.69 -4.03 -15.21
C VAL A 554 23.57 -2.98 -14.13
N VAL A 555 24.58 -2.12 -14.02
CA VAL A 555 24.54 -0.93 -13.19
C VAL A 555 24.21 0.26 -14.09
N GLU A 556 23.16 0.99 -13.76
CA GLU A 556 22.82 2.25 -14.38
C GLU A 556 23.27 3.38 -13.47
N MET A 557 24.13 4.24 -13.98
CA MET A 557 24.65 5.39 -13.24
C MET A 557 24.24 6.66 -13.95
N THR A 558 23.52 7.53 -13.26
CA THR A 558 23.09 8.83 -13.76
C THR A 558 23.89 9.92 -13.10
N VAL A 559 24.54 10.77 -13.90
CA VAL A 559 25.20 11.98 -13.39
C VAL A 559 24.37 13.19 -13.77
N THR A 560 24.09 14.02 -12.77
CA THR A 560 23.33 15.26 -12.94
C THR A 560 24.26 16.45 -12.80
N THR A 561 24.12 17.48 -13.64
CA THR A 561 24.92 18.71 -13.53
C THR A 561 24.06 19.94 -13.81
N PRO A 562 24.36 21.11 -13.23
CA PRO A 562 23.65 22.35 -13.54
C PRO A 562 23.95 22.82 -14.97
N THR A 563 22.93 23.30 -15.69
CA THR A 563 23.11 23.90 -17.02
C THR A 563 24.05 25.10 -16.93
N PRO A 564 25.05 25.26 -17.83
CA PRO A 564 25.25 24.54 -19.09
C PRO A 564 26.28 23.39 -19.05
N GLN A 565 26.68 22.91 -17.87
CA GLN A 565 27.67 21.83 -17.79
C GLN A 565 27.14 20.56 -18.43
N ASP A 566 27.93 19.97 -19.33
CA ASP A 566 27.58 18.70 -19.97
C ASP A 566 27.89 17.55 -18.98
N PRO A 567 26.90 16.75 -18.57
CA PRO A 567 27.12 15.62 -17.66
C PRO A 567 27.79 14.42 -18.35
N SER A 568 27.77 14.30 -19.68
CA SER A 568 28.26 13.10 -20.37
C SER A 568 29.76 12.82 -20.16
N PRO A 569 30.68 13.81 -20.18
CA PRO A 569 32.09 13.60 -19.85
C PRO A 569 32.28 13.09 -18.41
N ALA A 570 31.55 13.66 -17.45
CA ALA A 570 31.61 13.24 -16.05
C ALA A 570 31.05 11.83 -15.87
N ALA A 571 29.89 11.53 -16.45
CA ALA A 571 29.28 10.21 -16.42
C ALA A 571 30.18 9.14 -17.05
N ARG A 572 30.80 9.44 -18.19
CA ARG A 572 31.77 8.53 -18.81
C ARG A 572 33.00 8.33 -17.93
N ALA A 573 33.56 9.41 -17.37
CA ALA A 573 34.72 9.34 -16.49
C ALA A 573 34.45 8.48 -15.26
N VAL A 574 33.32 8.66 -14.56
CA VAL A 574 32.99 7.83 -13.39
C VAL A 574 32.88 6.35 -13.76
N ALA A 575 32.21 6.01 -14.87
CA ALA A 575 32.06 4.62 -15.31
C ALA A 575 33.41 3.98 -15.70
N GLU A 576 34.26 4.72 -16.42
CA GLU A 576 35.58 4.24 -16.84
C GLU A 576 36.54 4.08 -15.65
N GLU A 577 36.60 5.06 -14.75
CA GLU A 577 37.46 4.98 -13.56
C GLU A 577 37.01 3.88 -12.59
N TYR A 578 35.70 3.64 -12.47
CA TYR A 578 35.16 2.49 -11.76
C TYR A 578 35.65 1.16 -12.38
N LEU A 579 35.51 0.98 -13.70
CA LEU A 579 35.95 -0.25 -14.37
C LEU A 579 37.47 -0.44 -14.24
N HIS A 580 38.24 0.65 -14.26
CA HIS A 580 39.68 0.61 -14.05
C HIS A 580 40.05 0.18 -12.63
N GLU A 581 39.48 0.81 -11.59
CA GLU A 581 39.68 0.41 -10.19
C GLU A 581 39.24 -1.05 -9.95
N ARG A 582 38.14 -1.49 -10.56
CA ARG A 582 37.69 -2.87 -10.49
C ARG A 582 38.68 -3.84 -11.14
N GLN A 583 39.22 -3.49 -12.30
CA GLN A 583 40.24 -4.29 -12.97
C GLN A 583 41.52 -4.40 -12.11
N GLU A 584 42.00 -3.29 -11.55
CA GLU A 584 43.16 -3.28 -10.64
C GLU A 584 42.94 -4.18 -9.42
N PHE A 585 41.74 -4.09 -8.82
CA PHE A 585 41.36 -4.93 -7.68
C PHE A 585 41.36 -6.42 -8.03
N LEU A 586 40.77 -6.80 -9.17
CA LEU A 586 40.71 -8.18 -9.64
C LEU A 586 42.11 -8.72 -10.00
N ASP A 587 42.94 -7.90 -10.63
CA ASP A 587 44.32 -8.25 -10.99
C ASP A 587 45.20 -8.44 -9.73
N GLY A 588 45.05 -7.57 -8.73
CA GLY A 588 45.74 -7.71 -7.44
C GLY A 588 45.36 -9.00 -6.71
N ARG A 589 44.05 -9.30 -6.62
CA ARG A 589 43.57 -10.55 -6.03
C ARG A 589 44.07 -11.79 -6.78
N ARG A 590 44.19 -11.69 -8.11
CA ARG A 590 44.72 -12.77 -8.94
C ARG A 590 46.18 -13.03 -8.65
N ALA A 591 46.99 -11.98 -8.57
CA ALA A 591 48.40 -12.09 -8.22
C ALA A 591 48.59 -12.77 -6.85
N ASP A 592 47.81 -12.35 -5.85
CA ASP A 592 47.85 -12.94 -4.50
C ASP A 592 47.43 -14.41 -4.48
N LEU A 593 46.35 -14.76 -5.19
CA LEU A 593 45.88 -16.15 -5.26
C LEU A 593 46.89 -17.05 -5.98
N VAL A 594 47.43 -16.60 -7.12
CA VAL A 594 48.48 -17.32 -7.83
C VAL A 594 49.72 -17.50 -6.96
N ALA A 595 50.12 -16.49 -6.18
CA ALA A 595 51.24 -16.60 -5.25
C ALA A 595 50.97 -17.64 -4.14
N ARG A 596 49.76 -17.66 -3.58
CA ARG A 596 49.34 -18.68 -2.60
C ARG A 596 49.34 -20.08 -3.22
N LEU A 597 48.72 -20.27 -4.38
CA LEU A 597 48.67 -21.57 -5.07
C LEU A 597 50.08 -22.08 -5.43
N ARG A 598 50.99 -21.20 -5.86
CA ARG A 598 52.39 -21.56 -6.11
C ARG A 598 53.10 -22.01 -4.83
N THR A 599 52.82 -21.35 -3.71
CA THR A 599 53.36 -21.73 -2.40
C THR A 599 52.82 -23.10 -1.96
N SER A 600 51.51 -23.34 -2.13
CA SER A 600 50.90 -24.65 -1.85
C SER A 600 51.47 -25.75 -2.76
N LEU A 601 51.68 -25.45 -4.05
CA LEU A 601 52.28 -26.40 -4.99
C LEU A 601 53.71 -26.75 -4.60
N ALA A 602 54.49 -25.77 -4.14
CA ALA A 602 55.86 -25.99 -3.66
C ALA A 602 55.92 -26.80 -2.36
N ALA A 603 54.85 -26.80 -1.55
CA ALA A 603 54.75 -27.57 -0.31
C ALA A 603 54.34 -29.04 -0.53
N THR A 604 53.90 -29.42 -1.74
CA THR A 604 53.56 -30.82 -2.06
C THR A 604 54.80 -31.68 -2.26
N ASP A 605 54.79 -32.94 -1.80
CA ASP A 605 55.89 -33.87 -2.06
C ASP A 605 55.82 -34.39 -3.51
N PRO A 606 56.86 -34.16 -4.34
CA PRO A 606 56.83 -34.58 -5.73
C PRO A 606 56.90 -36.10 -5.94
N LEU A 607 57.41 -36.85 -4.96
CA LEU A 607 57.68 -38.29 -5.01
C LEU A 607 56.55 -39.13 -4.40
N ASP A 608 55.69 -38.53 -3.57
CA ASP A 608 54.56 -39.22 -2.96
C ASP A 608 53.34 -39.25 -3.93
N PRO A 609 52.88 -40.46 -4.34
CA PRO A 609 51.73 -40.61 -5.23
C PRO A 609 50.44 -40.00 -4.67
N ALA A 610 50.31 -39.87 -3.34
CA ALA A 610 49.14 -39.29 -2.69
C ALA A 610 48.89 -37.82 -3.10
N TRP A 611 49.93 -37.09 -3.50
CA TRP A 611 49.83 -35.68 -3.94
C TRP A 611 49.55 -35.50 -5.42
N THR A 612 49.38 -36.57 -6.20
CA THR A 612 49.28 -36.50 -7.67
C THR A 612 48.08 -35.65 -8.12
N THR A 613 46.89 -35.92 -7.57
CA THR A 613 45.66 -35.20 -7.90
C THR A 613 45.73 -33.73 -7.49
N SER A 614 46.18 -33.44 -6.26
CA SER A 614 46.32 -32.07 -5.75
C SER A 614 47.33 -31.25 -6.56
N ARG A 615 48.43 -31.86 -7.02
CA ARG A 615 49.40 -31.18 -7.90
C ARG A 615 48.83 -30.86 -9.28
N GLN A 616 48.04 -31.77 -9.86
CA GLN A 616 47.36 -31.54 -11.13
C GLN A 616 46.34 -30.40 -11.00
N TYR A 617 45.55 -30.40 -9.93
CA TYR A 617 44.64 -29.32 -9.59
C TYR A 617 45.37 -27.98 -9.49
N LEU A 618 46.40 -27.89 -8.63
CA LEU A 618 47.12 -26.62 -8.40
C LEU A 618 47.78 -26.08 -9.67
N ARG A 619 48.31 -26.95 -10.53
CA ARG A 619 48.91 -26.55 -11.82
C ARG A 619 47.85 -26.05 -12.80
N SER A 620 46.74 -26.79 -12.95
CA SER A 620 45.62 -26.39 -13.82
C SER A 620 45.03 -25.05 -13.36
N ALA A 621 44.80 -24.87 -12.05
CA ALA A 621 44.32 -23.62 -11.48
C ALA A 621 45.28 -22.44 -11.71
N ILE A 622 46.60 -22.64 -11.53
CA ILE A 622 47.61 -21.60 -11.81
C ILE A 622 47.64 -21.25 -13.30
N ASP A 623 47.61 -22.26 -14.19
CA ASP A 623 47.65 -22.05 -15.64
C ASP A 623 46.41 -21.30 -16.11
N HIS A 624 45.22 -21.72 -15.67
CA HIS A 624 43.97 -21.03 -15.96
C HIS A 624 43.98 -19.58 -15.46
N LEU A 625 44.35 -19.35 -14.19
CA LEU A 625 44.40 -17.99 -13.63
C LEU A 625 45.42 -17.08 -14.33
N THR A 626 46.50 -17.64 -14.90
CA THR A 626 47.52 -16.84 -15.59
C THR A 626 47.18 -16.55 -17.04
N THR A 627 46.43 -17.44 -17.70
CA THR A 627 46.07 -17.35 -19.13
C THR A 627 44.69 -16.74 -19.36
N HIS A 628 43.73 -16.96 -18.45
CA HIS A 628 42.35 -16.50 -18.58
C HIS A 628 42.12 -15.19 -17.81
N ARG A 629 41.93 -14.09 -18.54
CA ARG A 629 41.66 -12.76 -17.99
C ARG A 629 40.33 -12.22 -18.53
N PRO A 630 39.20 -12.56 -17.89
CA PRO A 630 37.93 -11.97 -18.28
C PRO A 630 37.97 -10.46 -18.05
N GLU A 631 37.28 -9.71 -18.93
CA GLU A 631 37.04 -8.28 -18.74
C GLU A 631 36.26 -8.07 -17.44
N ALA A 632 36.67 -7.10 -16.61
CA ALA A 632 35.91 -6.75 -15.41
C ALA A 632 34.44 -6.42 -15.78
N GLY A 633 34.25 -5.62 -16.81
CA GLY A 633 32.94 -5.27 -17.35
C GLY A 633 33.11 -4.28 -18.48
N ARG A 634 32.01 -3.82 -19.05
CA ARG A 634 32.05 -2.88 -20.17
C ARG A 634 30.91 -1.88 -20.10
N VAL A 635 31.18 -0.68 -20.59
CA VAL A 635 30.14 0.32 -20.85
C VAL A 635 29.29 -0.20 -22.00
N LEU A 636 28.01 -0.48 -21.74
CA LEU A 636 27.06 -0.93 -22.75
C LEU A 636 26.48 0.24 -23.53
N ARG A 637 26.16 1.33 -22.83
CA ARG A 637 25.53 2.52 -23.41
C ARG A 637 25.88 3.76 -22.60
N VAL A 638 26.20 4.84 -23.31
CA VAL A 638 26.16 6.20 -22.76
C VAL A 638 24.90 6.85 -23.32
N GLY A 639 23.96 7.17 -22.44
CA GLY A 639 22.72 7.85 -22.78
C GLY A 639 23.01 9.25 -23.30
N GLU A 640 22.17 9.74 -24.20
CA GLU A 640 22.23 11.12 -24.65
C GLU A 640 21.89 12.06 -23.48
N VAL A 641 22.52 13.24 -23.47
CA VAL A 641 22.21 14.28 -22.49
C VAL A 641 20.76 14.69 -22.65
N HIS A 642 19.97 14.46 -21.61
CA HIS A 642 18.62 14.97 -21.53
C HIS A 642 18.50 16.03 -20.45
N ARG A 643 17.69 17.05 -20.71
CA ARG A 643 17.37 18.07 -19.72
C ARG A 643 16.34 17.49 -18.76
N LEU A 644 16.69 17.45 -17.47
CA LEU A 644 15.72 17.25 -16.41
C LEU A 644 14.87 18.52 -16.37
N ALA A 645 13.70 18.48 -17.02
CA ALA A 645 12.74 19.55 -16.86
C ALA A 645 12.32 19.54 -15.38
N PRO A 646 12.45 20.65 -14.63
CA PRO A 646 11.97 20.70 -13.26
C PRO A 646 10.49 20.33 -13.30
N ASP A 647 10.10 19.31 -12.55
CA ASP A 647 8.72 18.86 -12.53
C ASP A 647 7.84 19.96 -11.92
N ARG A 648 7.20 20.72 -12.80
CA ARG A 648 6.32 21.84 -12.41
C ARG A 648 4.99 21.31 -11.87
N SER A 649 4.67 20.04 -12.12
CA SER A 649 3.37 19.48 -11.79
C SER A 649 3.12 19.51 -10.27
N VAL A 650 4.13 19.18 -9.46
CA VAL A 650 4.02 19.18 -8.00
C VAL A 650 3.92 20.60 -7.42
N PRO A 651 4.81 21.56 -7.73
CA PRO A 651 4.71 22.91 -7.15
C PRO A 651 3.47 23.67 -7.62
N VAL A 652 3.05 23.51 -8.87
CA VAL A 652 1.82 24.13 -9.40
C VAL A 652 0.59 23.55 -8.70
N THR A 653 0.51 22.22 -8.58
CA THR A 653 -0.63 21.57 -7.90
C THR A 653 -0.66 21.92 -6.43
N SER A 654 0.49 21.94 -5.75
CA SER A 654 0.61 22.35 -4.35
C SER A 654 0.19 23.81 -4.14
N GLY A 655 0.66 24.72 -4.99
CA GLY A 655 0.28 26.13 -4.97
C GLY A 655 -1.22 26.34 -5.17
N LEU A 656 -1.81 25.62 -6.14
CA LEU A 656 -3.26 25.63 -6.37
C LEU A 656 -4.02 25.14 -5.14
N ALA A 657 -3.59 24.02 -4.57
CA ALA A 657 -4.24 23.38 -3.42
C ALA A 657 -4.22 24.27 -2.16
N LEU A 658 -3.06 24.85 -1.85
CA LEU A 658 -2.91 25.80 -0.75
C LEU A 658 -3.70 27.08 -1.00
N GLY A 659 -3.70 27.59 -2.24
CA GLY A 659 -4.52 28.74 -2.63
C GLY A 659 -6.02 28.51 -2.43
N VAL A 660 -6.52 27.29 -2.70
CA VAL A 660 -7.91 26.92 -2.37
C VAL A 660 -8.18 27.03 -0.87
N LEU A 661 -7.30 26.50 -0.02
CA LEU A 661 -7.48 26.56 1.45
C LEU A 661 -7.48 28.00 1.97
N VAL A 662 -6.53 28.82 1.50
CA VAL A 662 -6.44 30.24 1.86
C VAL A 662 -7.68 31.00 1.40
N GLY A 663 -8.11 30.78 0.15
CA GLY A 663 -9.33 31.39 -0.38
C GLY A 663 -10.57 31.03 0.43
N LEU A 664 -10.73 29.76 0.80
CA LEU A 664 -11.84 29.29 1.62
C LEU A 664 -11.81 29.89 3.02
N ALA A 665 -10.64 29.98 3.65
CA ALA A 665 -10.46 30.62 4.95
C ALA A 665 -10.82 32.12 4.89
N GLY A 666 -10.34 32.84 3.87
CA GLY A 666 -10.64 34.25 3.64
C GLY A 666 -12.14 34.52 3.46
N VAL A 667 -12.83 33.71 2.65
CA VAL A 667 -14.30 33.80 2.48
C VAL A 667 -15.02 33.55 3.81
N ARG A 668 -14.54 32.60 4.62
CA ARG A 668 -15.14 32.29 5.93
C ARG A 668 -15.00 33.46 6.90
N LEU A 669 -13.80 34.04 7.01
CA LEU A 669 -13.51 35.19 7.86
C LEU A 669 -14.33 36.42 7.44
N ALA A 670 -14.40 36.71 6.14
CA ALA A 670 -15.19 37.83 5.61
C ALA A 670 -16.71 37.68 5.87
N ARG A 671 -17.21 36.44 5.96
CA ARG A 671 -18.61 36.17 6.34
C ARG A 671 -18.84 36.29 7.85
N ALA A 672 -17.85 35.92 8.67
CA ALA A 672 -17.93 36.09 10.12
C ALA A 672 -17.93 37.58 10.51
N GLY A 673 -17.04 38.39 9.91
CA GLY A 673 -16.96 39.84 10.17
C GLY A 673 -18.22 40.62 9.78
N ARG A 674 -18.86 40.24 8.66
CA ARG A 674 -20.16 40.83 8.25
C ARG A 674 -21.31 40.47 9.20
N ARG A 675 -21.22 39.32 9.87
CA ARG A 675 -22.21 38.96 10.89
C ARG A 675 -21.98 39.78 12.16
N SER A 676 -20.75 39.99 12.61
CA SER A 676 -20.52 40.81 13.81
C SER A 676 -20.88 42.28 13.62
N SER A 677 -20.65 42.87 12.44
CA SER A 677 -21.00 44.27 12.16
C SER A 677 -22.52 44.52 12.06
N ALA A 678 -23.31 43.50 11.71
CA ALA A 678 -24.77 43.58 11.64
C ALA A 678 -25.46 43.43 13.01
N TRP A 679 -24.72 43.15 14.09
CA TRP A 679 -25.23 43.16 15.47
C TRP A 679 -24.85 44.45 16.22
N THR A 680 -23.91 45.23 15.69
CA THR A 680 -23.46 46.51 16.26
C THR A 680 -24.09 47.74 15.62
N ALA A 681 -24.90 47.55 14.57
CA ALA A 681 -25.77 48.55 13.96
C ALA A 681 -27.22 48.14 14.24
#